data_AF-A0A954ZIP5-F1
#
_entry.id   AF-A0A954ZIP5-F1
#
_cell.length_a   1.000
_cell.length_b   1.000
_cell.length_c   1.000
_cell.angle_alpha   90.00
_cell.angle_beta   90.00
_cell.angle_gamma   90.00
#
_symmetry.space_group_name_H-M   'P 1'
#
loop_
_entity.id
_entity.type
_entity.pdbx_description
1 polymer ?
#
loop_
_entity_poly.entity_id
_entity_poly.type
_entity_poly.pdbx_seq_one_letter_code
_entity_poly.pdbx_strand_id
1 'polypeptide(L)'
;QDGTECLARVIWPSPQDNQQVRTAGRYVVTGAIAGTELKPQAMVTVIAPSDSGDVPQQQLQPFPLGRVTLTPDEQSRPTPFLKNRDKFLVQLAETDPNRFLYMFRETFGEPQPAATRPLGVWDSRETKLRGHATGHYLSALAQAYASTTYDESLRRQFAEKMNVMIGVLYDLSQRSGRPPTDGGEYVSDPTKVPPGPGNAGYNSDFTGDGTRHDFWNWGSGYISAYPPDQFIMLEQGAKYGTSNDHVWAPYYTLHKILAGLLDCYELGGNEKALEVAQNMATWVHSRLSVVPAETRIRMWNRYIAGEYGGMNEVMARLYRLTGDARFLDCARLFDNIDFFFGNATEEHGLARNVDTLRGKHANQHIPQITGALETYRVTGEPRYFHVARNFWDICTQGYMYNIGGVAGARDPENPECFVAEPNTLFAKGFSQHGQNETCATYNLLKLSRRLYMVAHDPKYMDYYEQALYNHILASVAETDAGNTYHVPLNPGARKRFGNAAMDGFTCCNGTALESNTKLQDSIYFRDPDDRSLYVNLFVPSTLNWDERNIVLTQSTSFPYGDVTRFTVGGNSEFRLKVRVPSWATKDVRVTLNGQPLDVAVEAGSYCEVTRHWQDGDTVELRMPMRFYLRPLADQPNIASLFYGPVLLAAEESGARETWRHLPLLDRQLDATIAGDPATLRFHVGDVQFAPFYETYGFHSVYLDVGRSH
;
A
#
# COMPACT_ATOMS: atom_id res chain seq x y z
N GLN A 1 -36.26 -14.56 -22.02
CA GLN A 1 -36.86 -15.89 -22.36
C GLN A 1 -35.81 -17.00 -22.41
N ASP A 2 -34.53 -16.67 -22.18
CA ASP A 2 -33.38 -17.57 -21.92
C ASP A 2 -32.86 -17.45 -20.47
N GLY A 3 -33.39 -16.51 -19.67
CA GLY A 3 -33.00 -16.32 -18.27
C GLY A 3 -31.72 -15.50 -18.07
N THR A 4 -31.21 -14.83 -19.12
CA THR A 4 -30.07 -13.92 -18.99
C THR A 4 -30.56 -12.52 -18.58
N GLU A 5 -30.34 -12.14 -17.33
CA GLU A 5 -30.38 -10.73 -16.94
C GLU A 5 -29.08 -10.08 -17.42
N CYS A 6 -29.12 -9.27 -18.48
CA CYS A 6 -27.98 -8.45 -18.87
C CYS A 6 -27.85 -7.30 -17.87
N LEU A 7 -26.92 -7.43 -16.92
CA LEU A 7 -26.61 -6.37 -15.95
C LEU A 7 -25.63 -5.37 -16.58
N ALA A 8 -26.07 -4.13 -16.75
CA ALA A 8 -25.22 -3.03 -17.20
C ALA A 8 -24.82 -2.13 -16.01
N ARG A 9 -23.54 -1.75 -15.94
CA ARG A 9 -23.06 -0.78 -14.94
C ARG A 9 -23.58 0.62 -15.31
N VAL A 10 -24.30 1.24 -14.38
CA VAL A 10 -24.69 2.64 -14.48
C VAL A 10 -23.55 3.51 -13.97
N ILE A 11 -23.13 4.50 -14.75
CA ILE A 11 -22.25 5.58 -14.32
C ILE A 11 -23.13 6.69 -13.75
N TRP A 12 -23.12 6.81 -12.42
CA TRP A 12 -23.82 7.89 -11.73
C TRP A 12 -22.99 9.20 -11.81
N PRO A 13 -23.64 10.38 -11.83
CA PRO A 13 -22.96 11.65 -11.69
C PRO A 13 -22.10 11.69 -10.42
N SER A 14 -20.89 12.24 -10.53
CA SER A 14 -20.00 12.50 -9.39
C SER A 14 -19.86 14.01 -9.22
N PRO A 15 -20.75 14.67 -8.44
CA PRO A 15 -20.68 16.11 -8.22
C PRO A 15 -19.42 16.50 -7.46
N GLN A 16 -18.92 17.71 -7.72
CA GLN A 16 -17.74 18.28 -7.06
C GLN A 16 -18.08 19.00 -5.75
N ASP A 17 -19.36 19.00 -5.35
CA ASP A 17 -19.87 19.55 -4.09
C ASP A 17 -21.00 18.68 -3.55
N ASN A 18 -21.38 18.92 -2.30
CA ASN A 18 -22.51 18.25 -1.65
C ASN A 18 -23.72 19.18 -1.47
N GLN A 19 -23.73 20.36 -2.09
CA GLN A 19 -24.74 21.41 -1.83
C GLN A 19 -26.16 20.91 -2.13
N GLN A 20 -26.32 20.11 -3.18
CA GLN A 20 -27.60 19.56 -3.59
C GLN A 20 -28.25 18.70 -2.50
N VAL A 21 -27.46 17.99 -1.70
CA VAL A 21 -27.93 17.00 -0.71
C VAL A 21 -27.77 17.49 0.74
N ARG A 22 -27.54 18.79 0.96
CA ARG A 22 -27.46 19.35 2.33
C ARG A 22 -28.80 19.35 3.08
N THR A 23 -29.91 19.23 2.38
CA THR A 23 -31.26 19.21 2.96
C THR A 23 -31.82 17.79 2.90
N ALA A 24 -32.54 17.37 3.93
CA ALA A 24 -33.29 16.11 3.85
C ALA A 24 -34.39 16.22 2.79
N GLY A 25 -34.56 15.18 1.97
CA GLY A 25 -35.48 15.23 0.85
C GLY A 25 -35.31 14.05 -0.11
N ARG A 26 -36.12 14.05 -1.17
CA ARG A 26 -36.01 13.08 -2.27
C ARG A 26 -35.37 13.77 -3.47
N TYR A 27 -34.35 13.14 -4.01
CA TYR A 27 -33.55 13.62 -5.12
C TYR A 27 -33.57 12.60 -6.23
N VAL A 28 -33.72 13.06 -7.47
CA VAL A 28 -33.61 12.20 -8.65
C VAL A 28 -32.21 12.38 -9.23
N VAL A 29 -31.44 11.30 -9.26
CA VAL A 29 -30.12 11.26 -9.89
C VAL A 29 -30.26 10.51 -11.21
N THR A 30 -29.81 11.13 -12.31
CA THR A 30 -29.84 10.52 -13.65
C THR A 30 -28.44 10.04 -14.01
N GLY A 31 -28.29 8.73 -14.20
CA GLY A 31 -27.05 8.11 -14.64
C GLY A 31 -26.96 7.96 -16.16
N ALA A 32 -25.86 7.34 -16.60
CA ALA A 32 -25.64 6.96 -17.98
C ALA A 32 -25.14 5.51 -18.07
N ILE A 33 -25.48 4.83 -19.16
CA ILE A 33 -24.90 3.52 -19.51
C ILE A 33 -24.03 3.72 -20.74
N ALA A 34 -22.73 3.47 -20.59
CA ALA A 34 -21.75 3.68 -21.64
C ALA A 34 -22.11 2.92 -22.92
N GLY A 35 -22.06 3.61 -24.06
CA GLY A 35 -22.38 3.04 -25.37
C GLY A 35 -23.87 2.93 -25.71
N THR A 36 -24.77 3.47 -24.88
CA THR A 36 -26.24 3.50 -25.11
C THR A 36 -26.81 4.92 -24.89
N GLU A 37 -28.04 5.14 -25.34
CA GLU A 37 -28.80 6.38 -25.04
C GLU A 37 -29.62 6.30 -23.73
N LEU A 38 -29.60 5.15 -23.04
CA LEU A 38 -30.37 4.94 -21.83
C LEU A 38 -29.95 5.90 -20.71
N LYS A 39 -30.94 6.42 -19.99
CA LYS A 39 -30.78 7.35 -18.85
C LYS A 39 -31.44 6.78 -17.59
N PRO A 40 -30.82 5.80 -16.91
CA PRO A 40 -31.36 5.27 -15.68
C PRO A 40 -31.53 6.38 -14.63
N GLN A 41 -32.61 6.30 -13.86
CA GLN A 41 -32.88 7.25 -12.77
C GLN A 41 -32.92 6.50 -11.45
N ALA A 42 -32.21 7.04 -10.45
CA ALA A 42 -32.30 6.60 -9.06
C ALA A 42 -33.00 7.68 -8.23
N MET A 43 -33.96 7.25 -7.41
CA MET A 43 -34.57 8.09 -6.39
C MET A 43 -33.78 7.93 -5.09
N VAL A 44 -33.04 8.96 -4.70
CA VAL A 44 -32.24 9.00 -3.47
C VAL A 44 -33.02 9.75 -2.40
N THR A 45 -33.27 9.10 -1.26
CA THR A 45 -33.87 9.77 -0.10
C THR A 45 -32.75 10.14 0.88
N VAL A 46 -32.46 11.44 0.99
CA VAL A 46 -31.58 11.98 2.02
C VAL A 46 -32.42 12.20 3.27
N ILE A 47 -32.06 11.54 4.35
CA ILE A 47 -32.71 11.71 5.66
C ILE A 47 -31.95 12.74 6.49
N ALA A 48 -32.62 13.33 7.47
CA ALA A 48 -31.93 14.18 8.45
C ALA A 48 -30.81 13.37 9.13
N PRO A 49 -29.67 13.99 9.49
CA PRO A 49 -28.62 13.31 10.22
C PRO A 49 -29.21 12.66 11.48
N SER A 50 -29.00 11.36 11.66
CA SER A 50 -29.24 10.74 12.95
C SER A 50 -28.02 10.94 13.83
N ASP A 51 -28.22 11.23 15.12
CA ASP A 51 -27.15 11.33 16.12
C ASP A 51 -26.37 10.00 16.33
N SER A 52 -26.79 8.93 15.66
CA SER A 52 -26.17 7.61 15.68
C SER A 52 -24.99 7.53 14.71
N GLY A 53 -23.97 8.33 14.94
CA GLY A 53 -22.68 8.24 14.24
C GLY A 53 -21.73 7.28 14.92
N ASP A 54 -22.17 6.07 15.28
CA ASP A 54 -21.26 5.05 15.83
C ASP A 54 -20.28 4.64 14.74
N VAL A 55 -19.11 5.27 14.74
CA VAL A 55 -17.97 4.81 13.96
C VAL A 55 -17.38 3.58 14.63
N PRO A 56 -17.04 2.53 13.87
CA PRO A 56 -16.59 1.28 14.46
C PRO A 56 -15.20 1.45 15.08
N GLN A 57 -14.98 0.84 16.24
CA GLN A 57 -13.66 0.77 16.87
C GLN A 57 -12.88 -0.44 16.35
N GLN A 58 -11.54 -0.38 16.44
CA GLN A 58 -10.70 -1.51 16.05
C GLN A 58 -11.00 -2.73 16.92
N GLN A 59 -11.37 -3.84 16.28
CA GLN A 59 -11.75 -5.08 16.96
C GLN A 59 -11.02 -6.31 16.39
N LEU A 60 -10.03 -6.12 15.50
CA LEU A 60 -9.11 -7.18 15.09
C LEU A 60 -7.65 -6.79 15.29
N GLN A 61 -6.82 -7.80 15.45
CA GLN A 61 -5.36 -7.71 15.52
C GLN A 61 -4.73 -8.71 14.55
N PRO A 62 -3.67 -8.32 13.82
CA PRO A 62 -2.90 -9.26 13.02
C PRO A 62 -2.01 -10.11 13.94
N PHE A 63 -1.60 -11.28 13.47
CA PHE A 63 -0.53 -12.03 14.11
C PHE A 63 0.85 -11.41 13.81
N PRO A 64 1.81 -11.47 14.75
CA PRO A 64 3.19 -11.10 14.47
C PRO A 64 3.77 -11.93 13.31
N LEU A 65 4.64 -11.33 12.48
CA LEU A 65 5.19 -11.97 11.28
C LEU A 65 5.80 -13.35 11.54
N GLY A 66 6.54 -13.49 12.64
CA GLY A 66 7.23 -14.72 13.01
C GLY A 66 6.32 -15.85 13.53
N ARG A 67 5.02 -15.57 13.69
CA ARG A 67 4.00 -16.57 14.04
C ARG A 67 3.39 -17.25 12.82
N VAL A 68 3.59 -16.70 11.62
CA VAL A 68 3.04 -17.23 10.38
C VAL A 68 4.18 -17.60 9.44
N THR A 69 4.38 -18.89 9.24
CA THR A 69 5.41 -19.42 8.33
C THR A 69 4.77 -19.81 7.02
N LEU A 70 5.19 -19.20 5.91
CA LEU A 70 4.79 -19.63 4.57
C LEU A 70 5.40 -21.00 4.24
N THR A 71 4.61 -21.88 3.63
CA THR A 71 5.03 -23.23 3.24
C THR A 71 4.84 -23.47 1.73
N PRO A 72 5.48 -24.51 1.16
CA PRO A 72 5.10 -25.00 -0.17
C PRO A 72 3.62 -25.39 -0.25
N ASP A 73 3.10 -25.53 -1.47
CA ASP A 73 1.74 -26.02 -1.69
C ASP A 73 1.61 -27.54 -1.41
N GLU A 74 0.40 -28.08 -1.57
CA GLU A 74 0.12 -29.52 -1.33
C GLU A 74 0.93 -30.46 -2.24
N GLN A 75 1.44 -29.98 -3.37
CA GLN A 75 2.33 -30.73 -4.26
C GLN A 75 3.81 -30.43 -4.00
N SER A 76 4.14 -29.83 -2.86
CA SER A 76 5.49 -29.39 -2.47
C SER A 76 6.14 -28.41 -3.45
N ARG A 77 5.35 -27.65 -4.21
CA ARG A 77 5.83 -26.62 -5.12
C ARG A 77 5.98 -25.28 -4.38
N PRO A 78 7.01 -24.48 -4.69
CA PRO A 78 7.13 -23.15 -4.13
C PRO A 78 6.02 -22.24 -4.69
N THR A 79 5.25 -21.64 -3.80
CA THR A 79 4.18 -20.69 -4.15
C THR A 79 4.77 -19.39 -4.69
N PRO A 80 4.01 -18.57 -5.46
CA PRO A 80 4.46 -17.23 -5.84
C PRO A 80 4.90 -16.35 -4.65
N PHE A 81 4.27 -16.56 -3.49
CA PHE A 81 4.61 -15.87 -2.24
C PHE A 81 6.02 -16.25 -1.76
N LEU A 82 6.31 -17.55 -1.69
CA LEU A 82 7.65 -18.04 -1.34
C LEU A 82 8.70 -17.56 -2.33
N LYS A 83 8.44 -17.72 -3.64
CA LYS A 83 9.38 -17.32 -4.70
C LYS A 83 9.75 -15.84 -4.59
N ASN A 84 8.76 -14.97 -4.44
CA ASN A 84 9.01 -13.53 -4.36
C ASN A 84 9.65 -13.12 -3.04
N ARG A 85 9.20 -13.67 -1.91
CA ARG A 85 9.86 -13.45 -0.61
C ARG A 85 11.34 -13.83 -0.67
N ASP A 86 11.64 -15.03 -1.17
CA ASP A 86 13.00 -15.58 -1.13
C ASP A 86 13.95 -14.79 -2.04
N LYS A 87 13.51 -14.36 -3.24
CA LYS A 87 14.28 -13.44 -4.10
C LYS A 87 14.72 -12.19 -3.34
N PHE A 88 13.80 -11.56 -2.62
CA PHE A 88 14.07 -10.32 -1.88
C PHE A 88 14.90 -10.57 -0.63
N LEU A 89 14.63 -11.63 0.15
CA LEU A 89 15.42 -11.94 1.35
C LEU A 89 16.87 -12.28 1.02
N VAL A 90 17.10 -13.09 -0.03
CA VAL A 90 18.45 -13.44 -0.49
C VAL A 90 19.21 -12.19 -0.89
N GLN A 91 18.63 -11.36 -1.76
CA GLN A 91 19.30 -10.14 -2.19
C GLN A 91 19.51 -9.15 -1.04
N LEU A 92 18.52 -8.98 -0.15
CA LEU A 92 18.61 -8.12 1.02
C LEU A 92 19.76 -8.55 1.95
N ALA A 93 19.97 -9.85 2.14
CA ALA A 93 21.07 -10.38 2.93
C ALA A 93 22.44 -10.02 2.35
N GLU A 94 22.57 -9.95 1.03
CA GLU A 94 23.81 -9.62 0.31
C GLU A 94 24.15 -8.12 0.32
N THR A 95 23.18 -7.25 0.57
CA THR A 95 23.42 -5.79 0.56
C THR A 95 24.39 -5.33 1.67
N ASP A 96 25.19 -4.29 1.39
CA ASP A 96 26.00 -3.62 2.41
C ASP A 96 25.21 -2.47 3.07
N PRO A 97 24.89 -2.55 4.39
CA PRO A 97 24.12 -1.50 5.07
C PRO A 97 24.83 -0.14 5.06
N ASN A 98 26.16 -0.09 4.88
CA ASN A 98 26.89 1.18 4.82
C ASN A 98 26.56 2.00 3.58
N ARG A 99 26.13 1.36 2.48
CA ARG A 99 25.68 2.07 1.28
C ARG A 99 24.43 2.92 1.57
N PHE A 100 23.54 2.42 2.42
CA PHE A 100 22.33 3.11 2.87
C PHE A 100 22.61 4.19 3.92
N LEU A 101 23.79 4.17 4.57
CA LEU A 101 24.22 5.20 5.52
C LEU A 101 25.14 6.25 4.89
N TYR A 102 25.55 6.05 3.63
CA TYR A 102 26.57 6.87 2.98
C TYR A 102 26.21 8.36 3.03
N MET A 103 25.00 8.73 2.62
CA MET A 103 24.58 10.13 2.54
C MET A 103 24.36 10.78 3.91
N PHE A 104 24.07 9.99 4.95
CA PHE A 104 24.02 10.48 6.32
C PHE A 104 25.42 10.84 6.82
N ARG A 105 26.38 9.94 6.64
CA ARG A 105 27.78 10.20 7.00
C ARG A 105 28.33 11.40 6.23
N GLU A 106 28.08 11.46 4.93
CA GLU A 106 28.49 12.59 4.10
C GLU A 106 27.92 13.92 4.61
N THR A 107 26.61 13.97 4.86
CA THR A 107 25.95 15.18 5.37
C THR A 107 26.57 15.64 6.70
N PHE A 108 26.90 14.71 7.59
CA PHE A 108 27.51 15.00 8.90
C PHE A 108 29.05 15.08 8.89
N GLY A 109 29.67 15.08 7.70
CA GLY A 109 31.11 15.17 7.54
C GLY A 109 31.89 13.97 8.12
N GLU A 110 31.26 12.81 8.24
CA GLU A 110 31.92 11.58 8.68
C GLU A 110 32.61 10.84 7.53
N PRO A 111 33.77 10.21 7.79
CA PRO A 111 34.42 9.37 6.80
C PRO A 111 33.59 8.13 6.49
N GLN A 112 33.67 7.67 5.24
CA GLN A 112 33.02 6.43 4.81
C GLN A 112 33.88 5.22 5.16
N PRO A 113 33.28 4.06 5.51
CA PRO A 113 34.03 2.81 5.58
C PRO A 113 34.68 2.48 4.23
N ALA A 114 35.86 1.85 4.26
CA ALA A 114 36.62 1.54 3.05
C ALA A 114 35.78 0.75 2.03
N ALA A 115 35.92 1.09 0.75
CA ALA A 115 35.21 0.49 -0.38
C ALA A 115 33.68 0.71 -0.43
N THR A 116 33.07 1.42 0.52
CA THR A 116 31.63 1.76 0.47
C THR A 116 31.34 2.69 -0.71
N ARG A 117 30.32 2.36 -1.51
CA ARG A 117 29.85 3.20 -2.62
C ARG A 117 28.44 3.72 -2.33
N PRO A 118 28.12 4.96 -2.73
CA PRO A 118 26.76 5.49 -2.56
C PRO A 118 25.75 4.69 -3.37
N LEU A 119 24.47 4.85 -3.02
CA LEU A 119 23.36 4.39 -3.85
C LEU A 119 23.22 5.29 -5.09
N GLY A 120 22.66 4.74 -6.16
CA GLY A 120 22.32 5.47 -7.38
C GLY A 120 20.90 6.03 -7.39
N VAL A 121 20.47 6.50 -8.56
CA VAL A 121 19.10 6.97 -8.84
C VAL A 121 18.74 8.12 -7.88
N TRP A 122 17.66 8.02 -7.11
CA TRP A 122 17.15 9.13 -6.29
C TRP A 122 17.84 9.27 -4.92
N ASP A 123 18.71 8.31 -4.57
CA ASP A 123 19.60 8.38 -3.40
C ASP A 123 21.05 8.74 -3.75
N SER A 124 21.28 9.12 -5.01
CA SER A 124 22.56 9.65 -5.43
C SER A 124 22.91 10.95 -4.71
N ARG A 125 24.21 11.24 -4.68
CA ARG A 125 24.79 12.43 -4.02
C ARG A 125 24.11 13.75 -4.41
N GLU A 126 23.71 13.86 -5.67
CA GLU A 126 23.17 15.10 -6.26
C GLU A 126 21.65 15.22 -6.13
N THR A 127 20.96 14.16 -5.71
CA THR A 127 19.49 14.13 -5.68
C THR A 127 18.92 14.63 -4.35
N LYS A 128 17.84 15.41 -4.44
CA LYS A 128 17.18 16.06 -3.31
C LYS A 128 16.32 15.12 -2.43
N LEU A 129 16.08 13.89 -2.89
CA LEU A 129 15.30 12.87 -2.17
C LEU A 129 16.16 11.89 -1.36
N ARG A 130 17.50 12.04 -1.40
CA ARG A 130 18.45 11.10 -0.78
C ARG A 130 18.12 10.81 0.69
N GLY A 131 18.28 9.54 1.09
CA GLY A 131 17.94 9.01 2.41
C GLY A 131 16.58 8.32 2.49
N HIS A 132 15.73 8.44 1.45
CA HIS A 132 14.43 7.77 1.46
C HIS A 132 14.57 6.25 1.37
N ALA A 133 15.55 5.74 0.62
CA ALA A 133 15.84 4.31 0.57
C ALA A 133 16.29 3.75 1.92
N THR A 134 17.04 4.52 2.71
CA THR A 134 17.49 4.13 4.05
C THR A 134 16.31 3.81 4.96
N GLY A 135 15.25 4.62 4.90
CA GLY A 135 14.03 4.37 5.67
C GLY A 135 13.32 3.09 5.26
N HIS A 136 13.11 2.90 3.95
CA HIS A 136 12.53 1.66 3.40
C HIS A 136 13.36 0.42 3.77
N TYR A 137 14.69 0.54 3.71
CA TYR A 137 15.61 -0.53 4.04
C TYR A 137 15.58 -0.90 5.52
N LEU A 138 15.44 0.07 6.43
CA LEU A 138 15.21 -0.19 7.86
C LEU A 138 13.90 -0.97 8.10
N SER A 139 12.79 -0.54 7.51
CA SER A 139 11.52 -1.27 7.58
C SER A 139 11.65 -2.70 7.07
N ALA A 140 12.33 -2.88 5.94
CA ALA A 140 12.55 -4.19 5.36
C ALA A 140 13.44 -5.11 6.22
N LEU A 141 14.52 -4.58 6.80
CA LEU A 141 15.37 -5.34 7.72
C LEU A 141 14.58 -5.78 8.97
N ALA A 142 13.75 -4.90 9.52
CA ALA A 142 12.90 -5.21 10.67
C ALA A 142 11.86 -6.30 10.33
N GLN A 143 11.22 -6.19 9.17
CA GLN A 143 10.26 -7.19 8.67
C GLN A 143 10.94 -8.52 8.34
N ALA A 144 12.13 -8.50 7.74
CA ALA A 144 12.91 -9.68 7.44
C ALA A 144 13.36 -10.40 8.73
N TYR A 145 13.91 -9.65 9.69
CA TYR A 145 14.22 -10.17 11.03
C TYR A 145 13.02 -10.86 11.69
N ALA A 146 11.83 -10.23 11.62
CA ALA A 146 10.63 -10.77 12.24
C ALA A 146 10.02 -11.95 11.47
N SER A 147 10.21 -12.04 10.15
CA SER A 147 9.58 -13.07 9.31
C SER A 147 10.43 -14.32 9.13
N THR A 148 11.75 -14.26 9.35
CA THR A 148 12.66 -15.40 9.15
C THR A 148 12.91 -16.21 10.42
N THR A 149 11.90 -16.38 11.27
CA THR A 149 12.02 -17.21 12.49
C THR A 149 12.32 -18.68 12.21
N TYR A 150 12.10 -19.13 10.97
CA TYR A 150 12.45 -20.46 10.47
C TYR A 150 13.94 -20.61 10.07
N ASP A 151 14.71 -19.51 10.03
CA ASP A 151 16.14 -19.51 9.69
C ASP A 151 16.90 -18.54 10.63
N GLU A 152 17.46 -19.09 11.70
CA GLU A 152 18.15 -18.31 12.73
C GLU A 152 19.44 -17.63 12.22
N SER A 153 20.09 -18.20 11.20
CA SER A 153 21.29 -17.59 10.60
C SER A 153 20.92 -16.32 9.86
N LEU A 154 19.91 -16.42 9.00
CA LEU A 154 19.40 -15.28 8.24
C LEU A 154 18.80 -14.21 9.17
N ARG A 155 18.05 -14.64 10.20
CA ARG A 155 17.50 -13.74 11.22
C ARG A 155 18.59 -12.95 11.95
N ARG A 156 19.68 -13.62 12.36
CA ARG A 156 20.82 -12.96 13.01
C ARG A 156 21.48 -11.94 12.09
N GLN A 157 21.69 -12.30 10.82
CA GLN A 157 22.27 -11.41 9.83
C GLN A 157 21.45 -10.12 9.65
N PHE A 158 20.12 -10.21 9.59
CA PHE A 158 19.26 -9.02 9.51
C PHE A 158 19.29 -8.18 10.79
N ALA A 159 19.31 -8.83 11.96
CA ALA A 159 19.45 -8.12 13.24
C ALA A 159 20.77 -7.33 13.31
N GLU A 160 21.88 -7.92 12.87
CA GLU A 160 23.19 -7.26 12.85
C GLU A 160 23.19 -6.03 11.93
N LYS A 161 22.71 -6.16 10.68
CA LYS A 161 22.60 -5.02 9.75
C LYS A 161 21.73 -3.91 10.32
N MET A 162 20.56 -4.27 10.86
CA MET A 162 19.61 -3.33 11.46
C MET A 162 20.26 -2.55 12.61
N ASN A 163 20.94 -3.25 13.53
CA ASN A 163 21.59 -2.63 14.68
C ASN A 163 22.77 -1.72 14.27
N VAL A 164 23.54 -2.09 13.25
CA VAL A 164 24.59 -1.23 12.69
C VAL A 164 24.02 0.09 12.20
N MET A 165 22.92 0.03 11.43
CA MET A 165 22.28 1.24 10.93
C MET A 165 21.73 2.13 12.02
N ILE A 166 21.00 1.55 12.98
CA ILE A 166 20.42 2.30 14.10
C ILE A 166 21.53 2.94 14.93
N GLY A 167 22.64 2.22 15.19
CA GLY A 167 23.78 2.76 15.92
C GLY A 167 24.36 4.01 15.26
N VAL A 168 24.61 3.96 13.95
CA VAL A 168 25.16 5.11 13.21
C VAL A 168 24.18 6.27 13.18
N LEU A 169 22.90 6.03 12.89
CA LEU A 169 21.88 7.08 12.89
C LEU A 169 21.72 7.71 14.28
N TYR A 170 21.78 6.90 15.34
CA TYR A 170 21.76 7.35 16.71
C TYR A 170 22.94 8.29 16.99
N ASP A 171 24.18 7.84 16.74
CA ASP A 171 25.39 8.63 17.03
C ASP A 171 25.40 9.96 16.26
N LEU A 172 24.98 9.95 14.99
CA LEU A 172 24.82 11.16 14.18
C LEU A 172 23.75 12.10 14.75
N SER A 173 22.58 11.58 15.10
CA SER A 173 21.47 12.38 15.63
C SER A 173 21.82 13.11 16.94
N GLN A 174 22.70 12.53 17.76
CA GLN A 174 23.15 13.10 19.03
C GLN A 174 24.08 14.31 18.85
N ARG A 175 24.60 14.54 17.63
CA ARG A 175 25.50 15.67 17.32
C ARG A 175 24.74 16.92 16.90
N SER A 176 23.54 16.77 16.35
CA SER A 176 22.74 17.90 15.86
C SER A 176 22.36 18.84 17.00
N GLY A 177 22.55 20.14 16.79
CA GLY A 177 22.24 21.15 17.81
C GLY A 177 23.10 21.06 19.08
N ARG A 178 24.34 20.55 18.98
CA ARG A 178 25.34 20.52 20.05
C ARG A 178 26.69 20.99 19.53
N PRO A 179 27.50 21.71 20.32
CA PRO A 179 28.75 22.27 19.83
C PRO A 179 29.78 21.15 19.55
N PRO A 180 30.60 21.27 18.49
CA PRO A 180 31.62 20.28 18.16
C PRO A 180 32.79 20.29 19.14
N THR A 181 32.96 21.39 19.89
CA THR A 181 33.97 21.57 20.94
C THR A 181 33.33 22.25 22.14
N ASP A 182 33.75 21.91 23.35
CA ASP A 182 33.23 22.51 24.58
C ASP A 182 33.28 24.04 24.54
N GLY A 183 32.14 24.68 24.79
CA GLY A 183 31.99 26.14 24.78
C GLY A 183 31.85 26.79 23.39
N GLY A 184 31.81 26.02 22.30
CA GLY A 184 31.55 26.54 20.96
C GLY A 184 30.12 27.07 20.76
N GLU A 185 29.92 27.97 19.80
CA GLU A 185 28.59 28.44 19.40
C GLU A 185 27.82 27.36 18.64
N TYR A 186 26.51 27.28 18.87
CA TYR A 186 25.63 26.29 18.25
C TYR A 186 24.16 26.72 18.31
N VAL A 187 23.29 26.06 17.54
CA VAL A 187 21.84 26.29 17.55
C VAL A 187 21.10 24.98 17.83
N SER A 188 20.60 24.84 19.06
CA SER A 188 19.75 23.72 19.47
C SER A 188 18.28 23.89 19.14
N ASP A 189 17.80 25.13 18.97
CA ASP A 189 16.41 25.44 18.67
C ASP A 189 16.10 25.20 17.17
N PRO A 190 15.25 24.21 16.82
CA PRO A 190 14.90 23.91 15.43
C PRO A 190 14.29 25.09 14.66
N THR A 191 13.75 26.09 15.35
CA THR A 191 13.13 27.28 14.74
C THR A 191 14.14 28.36 14.37
N LYS A 192 15.39 28.26 14.85
CA LYS A 192 16.45 29.26 14.67
C LYS A 192 17.59 28.82 13.76
N VAL A 193 17.42 27.70 13.05
CA VAL A 193 18.43 27.17 12.11
C VAL A 193 18.84 28.25 11.11
N PRO A 194 20.10 28.71 11.10
CA PRO A 194 20.55 29.76 10.19
C PRO A 194 20.77 29.20 8.77
N PRO A 195 20.82 30.05 7.72
CA PRO A 195 21.36 29.67 6.42
C PRO A 195 22.78 29.09 6.53
N GLY A 196 23.19 28.31 5.52
CA GLY A 196 24.53 27.74 5.47
C GLY A 196 25.64 28.80 5.53
N PRO A 197 26.80 28.50 6.14
CA PRO A 197 27.93 29.41 6.16
C PRO A 197 28.28 29.94 4.75
N GLY A 198 28.36 31.26 4.60
CA GLY A 198 28.66 31.91 3.31
C GLY A 198 27.46 32.08 2.37
N ASN A 199 26.29 31.53 2.70
CA ASN A 199 25.09 31.66 1.88
C ASN A 199 24.20 32.82 2.34
N ALA A 200 23.67 33.58 1.38
CA ALA A 200 22.73 34.68 1.65
C ALA A 200 21.33 34.18 2.10
N GLY A 201 21.01 32.90 1.86
CA GLY A 201 19.74 32.27 2.20
C GLY A 201 19.83 30.74 2.12
N TYR A 202 18.71 30.07 2.40
CA TYR A 202 18.61 28.62 2.31
C TYR A 202 18.63 28.14 0.87
N ASN A 203 19.30 27.03 0.61
CA ASN A 203 19.33 26.39 -0.70
C ASN A 203 19.48 24.88 -0.55
N SER A 204 19.21 24.17 -1.64
CA SER A 204 19.26 22.72 -1.73
C SER A 204 20.39 22.26 -2.65
N ASP A 205 21.54 22.96 -2.60
CA ASP A 205 22.77 22.54 -3.25
C ASP A 205 23.43 21.41 -2.47
N PHE A 206 23.48 20.24 -3.09
CA PHE A 206 24.05 19.03 -2.51
C PHE A 206 25.30 18.57 -3.26
N THR A 207 25.81 19.38 -4.18
CA THR A 207 26.94 19.04 -5.05
C THR A 207 28.26 19.43 -4.40
N GLY A 208 29.26 18.54 -4.44
CA GLY A 208 30.63 18.84 -3.98
C GLY A 208 30.69 19.52 -2.61
N ASP A 209 31.30 20.72 -2.57
CA ASP A 209 31.46 21.56 -1.37
C ASP A 209 30.19 22.38 -1.02
N GLY A 210 29.10 22.26 -1.80
CA GLY A 210 27.84 22.96 -1.58
C GLY A 210 27.02 22.41 -0.41
N THR A 211 27.22 21.13 -0.04
CA THR A 211 26.57 20.56 1.16
C THR A 211 27.17 21.20 2.41
N ARG A 212 26.38 21.97 3.16
CA ARG A 212 26.80 22.47 4.48
C ARG A 212 26.98 21.33 5.49
N HIS A 213 27.97 21.45 6.37
CA HIS A 213 28.33 20.42 7.37
C HIS A 213 28.29 20.94 8.82
N ASP A 214 27.67 22.10 9.05
CA ASP A 214 27.56 22.75 10.36
C ASP A 214 26.39 22.17 11.19
N PHE A 215 26.36 20.84 11.37
CA PHE A 215 25.27 20.11 12.04
C PHE A 215 24.97 20.58 13.47
N TRP A 216 25.93 21.20 14.14
CA TRP A 216 25.73 21.85 15.43
C TRP A 216 24.71 23.00 15.38
N ASN A 217 24.35 23.50 14.20
CA ASN A 217 23.37 24.56 13.99
C ASN A 217 21.99 24.09 13.49
N TRP A 218 21.76 22.78 13.35
CA TRP A 218 20.54 22.25 12.71
C TRP A 218 19.38 22.00 13.68
N GLY A 219 19.54 22.37 14.95
CA GLY A 219 18.57 22.06 16.00
C GLY A 219 18.74 20.65 16.57
N SER A 220 18.41 20.48 17.85
CA SER A 220 18.54 19.21 18.54
C SER A 220 17.59 18.16 17.98
N GLY A 221 18.09 16.93 17.83
CA GLY A 221 17.31 15.79 17.34
C GLY A 221 17.16 15.69 15.82
N TYR A 222 17.75 16.63 15.05
CA TYR A 222 17.74 16.55 13.59
C TYR A 222 18.60 15.39 13.08
N ILE A 223 18.06 14.59 12.17
CA ILE A 223 18.83 13.62 11.38
C ILE A 223 18.12 13.40 10.04
N SER A 224 18.89 13.52 8.96
CA SER A 224 18.49 13.23 7.59
C SER A 224 19.76 13.06 6.75
N ALA A 225 19.62 12.54 5.54
CA ALA A 225 20.69 12.43 4.56
C ALA A 225 20.96 13.76 3.82
N TYR A 226 20.39 14.87 4.28
CA TYR A 226 20.68 16.22 3.79
C TYR A 226 20.46 17.27 4.91
N PRO A 227 21.05 18.48 4.78
CA PRO A 227 20.81 19.59 5.70
C PRO A 227 19.34 20.07 5.75
N PRO A 228 18.90 20.75 6.82
CA PRO A 228 17.49 21.08 7.06
C PRO A 228 16.89 22.11 6.07
N ASP A 229 17.70 22.71 5.21
CA ASP A 229 17.33 23.80 4.30
C ASP A 229 16.05 23.50 3.49
N GLN A 230 15.86 22.28 2.98
CA GLN A 230 14.66 21.95 2.20
C GLN A 230 13.34 22.13 2.98
N PHE A 231 13.32 21.86 4.29
CA PHE A 231 12.13 22.07 5.11
C PHE A 231 11.80 23.56 5.21
N ILE A 232 12.83 24.37 5.44
CA ILE A 232 12.72 25.83 5.59
C ILE A 232 12.32 26.48 4.27
N MET A 233 12.90 26.02 3.16
CA MET A 233 12.54 26.45 1.82
C MET A 233 11.08 26.09 1.50
N LEU A 234 10.60 24.91 1.89
CA LEU A 234 9.20 24.53 1.70
C LEU A 234 8.25 25.44 2.50
N GLU A 235 8.59 25.76 3.76
CA GLU A 235 7.86 26.73 4.59
C GLU A 235 7.80 28.12 3.93
N GLN A 236 8.84 28.49 3.17
CA GLN A 236 8.93 29.73 2.38
C GLN A 236 8.30 29.62 0.98
N GLY A 237 7.73 28.47 0.61
CA GLY A 237 7.06 28.27 -0.66
C GLY A 237 7.98 27.87 -1.81
N ALA A 238 9.02 27.08 -1.57
CA ALA A 238 9.82 26.41 -2.61
C ALA A 238 9.07 25.27 -3.29
N LYS A 239 9.18 25.19 -4.63
CA LYS A 239 8.44 24.24 -5.49
C LYS A 239 9.26 22.98 -5.74
N TYR A 240 8.61 21.98 -6.33
CA TYR A 240 9.30 20.77 -6.77
C TYR A 240 10.18 21.07 -7.99
N GLY A 241 11.43 20.60 -7.96
CA GLY A 241 12.36 20.77 -9.06
C GLY A 241 13.79 20.39 -8.69
N THR A 242 14.69 20.50 -9.65
CA THR A 242 16.10 20.09 -9.51
C THR A 242 17.05 21.25 -9.22
N SER A 243 16.63 22.50 -9.43
CA SER A 243 17.42 23.71 -9.14
C SER A 243 17.61 23.93 -7.63
N ASN A 244 18.64 24.70 -7.25
CA ASN A 244 19.01 24.90 -5.83
C ASN A 244 18.02 25.74 -5.01
N ASP A 245 17.06 26.40 -5.67
CA ASP A 245 15.93 27.10 -5.06
C ASP A 245 14.64 26.24 -4.99
N HIS A 246 14.72 24.99 -5.45
CA HIS A 246 13.64 24.01 -5.41
C HIS A 246 13.90 22.92 -4.35
N VAL A 247 12.88 22.13 -4.04
CA VAL A 247 12.97 21.01 -3.07
C VAL A 247 12.39 19.74 -3.67
N TRP A 248 12.64 18.60 -3.04
CA TRP A 248 11.98 17.34 -3.40
C TRP A 248 11.48 16.61 -2.16
N ALA A 249 10.16 16.71 -1.91
CA ALA A 249 9.41 15.97 -0.90
C ALA A 249 10.16 15.74 0.44
N PRO A 250 10.62 16.81 1.13
CA PRO A 250 11.53 16.62 2.26
C PRO A 250 10.87 15.86 3.44
N TYR A 251 9.56 16.07 3.65
CA TYR A 251 8.81 15.34 4.66
C TYR A 251 8.52 13.88 4.27
N TYR A 252 8.45 13.54 2.97
CA TYR A 252 8.38 12.14 2.52
C TYR A 252 9.62 11.36 2.95
N THR A 253 10.81 11.94 2.78
CA THR A 253 12.07 11.30 3.19
C THR A 253 12.09 11.08 4.69
N LEU A 254 11.76 12.10 5.51
CA LEU A 254 11.67 11.93 6.96
C LEU A 254 10.65 10.87 7.36
N HIS A 255 9.51 10.81 6.69
CA HIS A 255 8.51 9.77 6.93
C HIS A 255 9.11 8.37 6.74
N LYS A 256 9.88 8.12 5.67
CA LYS A 256 10.50 6.79 5.49
C LYS A 256 11.47 6.45 6.61
N ILE A 257 12.31 7.40 7.01
CA ILE A 257 13.29 7.19 8.08
C ILE A 257 12.57 6.91 9.40
N LEU A 258 11.57 7.73 9.75
CA LEU A 258 10.74 7.54 10.94
C LEU A 258 9.98 6.21 10.92
N ALA A 259 9.35 5.86 9.81
CA ALA A 259 8.64 4.58 9.67
C ALA A 259 9.60 3.40 9.86
N GLY A 260 10.78 3.45 9.24
CA GLY A 260 11.82 2.43 9.40
C GLY A 260 12.30 2.29 10.84
N LEU A 261 12.58 3.40 11.53
CA LEU A 261 12.99 3.38 12.94
C LEU A 261 11.89 2.84 13.86
N LEU A 262 10.62 3.21 13.63
CA LEU A 262 9.50 2.67 14.38
C LEU A 262 9.28 1.18 14.12
N ASP A 263 9.46 0.73 12.87
CA ASP A 263 9.39 -0.70 12.55
C ASP A 263 10.53 -1.48 13.22
N CYS A 264 11.75 -0.93 13.27
CA CYS A 264 12.86 -1.51 14.01
C CYS A 264 12.59 -1.61 15.53
N TYR A 265 11.86 -0.64 16.10
CA TYR A 265 11.43 -0.71 17.49
C TYR A 265 10.32 -1.74 17.70
N GLU A 266 9.21 -1.65 16.95
CA GLU A 266 8.03 -2.50 17.14
C GLU A 266 8.32 -3.99 16.80
N LEU A 267 9.20 -4.27 15.84
CA LEU A 267 9.53 -5.65 15.43
C LEU A 267 10.85 -6.17 16.03
N GLY A 268 11.80 -5.29 16.31
CA GLY A 268 13.15 -5.64 16.78
C GLY A 268 13.44 -5.29 18.24
N GLY A 269 12.58 -4.51 18.90
CA GLY A 269 12.76 -4.07 20.29
C GLY A 269 13.92 -3.09 20.49
N ASN A 270 14.37 -2.38 19.44
CA ASN A 270 15.53 -1.50 19.53
C ASN A 270 15.16 -0.12 20.10
N GLU A 271 15.45 0.11 21.38
CA GLU A 271 15.17 1.36 22.10
C GLU A 271 15.89 2.59 21.51
N LYS A 272 17.10 2.42 20.96
CA LYS A 272 17.79 3.54 20.28
C LYS A 272 17.02 4.00 19.06
N ALA A 273 16.36 3.09 18.33
CA ALA A 273 15.54 3.46 17.19
C ALA A 273 14.34 4.33 17.61
N LEU A 274 13.68 3.97 18.72
CA LEU A 274 12.60 4.78 19.28
C LEU A 274 13.10 6.16 19.72
N GLU A 275 14.24 6.25 20.40
CA GLU A 275 14.81 7.53 20.83
C GLU A 275 15.10 8.46 19.65
N VAL A 276 15.74 7.93 18.58
CA VAL A 276 15.98 8.70 17.35
C VAL A 276 14.66 9.18 16.75
N ALA A 277 13.65 8.30 16.67
CA ALA A 277 12.34 8.67 16.13
C ALA A 277 11.64 9.77 16.96
N GLN A 278 11.68 9.68 18.30
CA GLN A 278 11.12 10.71 19.20
C GLN A 278 11.84 12.06 19.04
N ASN A 279 13.16 12.05 18.92
CA ASN A 279 13.97 13.26 18.74
C ASN A 279 13.69 13.92 17.38
N MET A 280 13.63 13.13 16.30
CA MET A 280 13.22 13.60 14.97
C MET A 280 11.81 14.20 15.00
N ALA A 281 10.86 13.52 15.62
CA ALA A 281 9.48 13.99 15.70
C ALA A 281 9.36 15.28 16.53
N THR A 282 10.14 15.41 17.60
CA THR A 282 10.22 16.63 18.41
C THR A 282 10.78 17.80 17.61
N TRP A 283 11.81 17.56 16.77
CA TRP A 283 12.35 18.57 15.86
C TRP A 283 11.27 19.04 14.86
N VAL A 284 10.55 18.10 14.23
CA VAL A 284 9.47 18.40 13.28
C VAL A 284 8.35 19.19 13.94
N HIS A 285 7.88 18.75 15.12
CA HIS A 285 6.85 19.46 15.88
C HIS A 285 7.26 20.89 16.21
N SER A 286 8.50 21.10 16.65
CA SER A 286 9.01 22.43 17.01
C SER A 286 8.95 23.41 15.84
N ARG A 287 9.31 22.96 14.63
CA ARG A 287 9.21 23.78 13.42
C ARG A 287 7.77 24.00 12.98
N LEU A 288 7.02 22.92 12.75
CA LEU A 288 5.68 23.02 12.17
C LEU A 288 4.69 23.76 13.06
N SER A 289 4.90 23.77 14.39
CA SER A 289 4.05 24.48 15.33
C SER A 289 4.09 26.00 15.16
N VAL A 290 5.22 26.56 14.68
CA VAL A 290 5.35 28.00 14.44
C VAL A 290 5.01 28.43 13.01
N VAL A 291 4.80 27.48 12.09
CA VAL A 291 4.38 27.78 10.71
C VAL A 291 2.89 28.18 10.72
N PRO A 292 2.49 29.31 10.10
CA PRO A 292 1.08 29.69 10.04
C PRO A 292 0.20 28.64 9.36
N ALA A 293 -1.04 28.48 9.83
CA ALA A 293 -1.97 27.48 9.31
C ALA A 293 -2.19 27.59 7.79
N GLU A 294 -2.38 28.80 7.26
CA GLU A 294 -2.52 29.02 5.82
C GLU A 294 -1.27 28.60 5.02
N THR A 295 -0.08 28.77 5.60
CA THR A 295 1.16 28.30 4.98
C THR A 295 1.20 26.79 4.94
N ARG A 296 0.84 26.10 6.04
CA ARG A 296 0.74 24.63 6.05
C ARG A 296 -0.26 24.10 5.03
N ILE A 297 -1.44 24.73 4.92
CA ILE A 297 -2.45 24.37 3.90
C ILE A 297 -1.84 24.48 2.48
N ARG A 298 -1.13 25.58 2.16
CA ARG A 298 -0.46 25.73 0.87
C ARG A 298 0.68 24.73 0.66
N MET A 299 1.42 24.38 1.72
CA MET A 299 2.50 23.39 1.65
C MET A 299 1.95 22.02 1.24
N TRP A 300 0.96 21.50 1.97
CA TRP A 300 0.44 20.13 1.76
C TRP A 300 -0.29 19.94 0.42
N ASN A 301 -0.78 21.02 -0.17
CA ASN A 301 -1.41 21.00 -1.50
C ASN A 301 -0.42 21.11 -2.67
N ARG A 302 0.86 21.37 -2.43
CA ARG A 302 1.83 21.47 -3.52
C ARG A 302 2.17 20.10 -4.10
N TYR A 303 2.16 20.05 -5.42
CA TYR A 303 2.63 18.90 -6.18
C TYR A 303 4.08 18.56 -5.82
N ILE A 304 4.29 17.34 -5.30
CA ILE A 304 5.57 16.71 -4.89
C ILE A 304 6.36 17.45 -3.80
N ALA A 305 6.56 18.77 -3.89
CA ALA A 305 7.26 19.53 -2.85
C ALA A 305 6.55 19.44 -1.49
N GLY A 306 5.21 19.41 -1.53
CA GLY A 306 4.35 19.25 -0.37
C GLY A 306 4.15 17.80 0.09
N GLU A 307 4.72 16.83 -0.63
CA GLU A 307 4.56 15.43 -0.30
C GLU A 307 5.24 15.10 1.02
N TYR A 308 4.45 14.60 1.97
CA TYR A 308 4.91 14.19 3.29
C TYR A 308 4.75 12.68 3.53
N GLY A 309 4.31 11.92 2.52
CA GLY A 309 3.94 10.52 2.70
C GLY A 309 2.98 10.33 3.88
N GLY A 310 3.34 9.47 4.84
CA GLY A 310 2.58 9.19 6.05
C GLY A 310 3.19 9.83 7.29
N MET A 311 3.66 11.09 7.22
CA MET A 311 4.15 11.80 8.41
C MET A 311 3.09 11.84 9.53
N ASN A 312 1.83 12.08 9.19
CA ASN A 312 0.71 11.99 10.14
C ASN A 312 0.59 10.58 10.76
N GLU A 313 0.81 9.52 9.97
CA GLU A 313 0.81 8.13 10.44
C GLU A 313 1.89 7.88 11.50
N VAL A 314 3.16 8.23 11.22
CA VAL A 314 4.27 7.97 12.15
C VAL A 314 4.17 8.81 13.43
N MET A 315 3.60 10.02 13.33
CA MET A 315 3.33 10.88 14.49
C MET A 315 2.22 10.30 15.38
N ALA A 316 1.12 9.83 14.80
CA ALA A 316 0.06 9.16 15.55
C ALA A 316 0.53 7.82 16.16
N ARG A 317 1.37 7.06 15.44
CA ARG A 317 2.04 5.86 15.97
C ARG A 317 2.92 6.20 17.18
N LEU A 318 3.74 7.25 17.11
CA LEU A 318 4.58 7.70 18.23
C LEU A 318 3.75 8.10 19.45
N TYR A 319 2.64 8.80 19.28
CA TYR A 319 1.71 9.09 20.38
C TYR A 319 1.21 7.79 21.02
N ARG A 320 0.78 6.80 20.22
CA ARG A 320 0.34 5.50 20.74
C ARG A 320 1.43 4.77 21.53
N LEU A 321 2.68 4.87 21.12
CA LEU A 321 3.82 4.19 21.76
C LEU A 321 4.29 4.90 23.03
N THR A 322 4.17 6.22 23.10
CA THR A 322 4.83 7.03 24.15
C THR A 322 3.87 7.76 25.09
N GLY A 323 2.63 7.97 24.68
CA GLY A 323 1.66 8.82 25.37
C GLY A 323 1.94 10.33 25.27
N ASP A 324 2.97 10.76 24.55
CA ASP A 324 3.34 12.17 24.45
C ASP A 324 2.42 12.93 23.48
N ALA A 325 1.55 13.77 24.03
CA ALA A 325 0.54 14.53 23.28
C ALA A 325 1.13 15.41 22.17
N ARG A 326 2.41 15.82 22.26
CA ARG A 326 3.07 16.61 21.22
C ARG A 326 3.08 15.89 19.88
N PHE A 327 3.17 14.56 19.87
CA PHE A 327 3.16 13.79 18.63
C PHE A 327 1.76 13.71 18.02
N LEU A 328 0.71 13.65 18.83
CA LEU A 328 -0.67 13.74 18.33
C LEU A 328 -0.95 15.13 17.76
N ASP A 329 -0.53 16.18 18.48
CA ASP A 329 -0.64 17.55 17.97
C ASP A 329 0.12 17.71 16.65
N CYS A 330 1.34 17.15 16.57
CA CYS A 330 2.11 17.15 15.34
C CYS A 330 1.42 16.39 14.20
N ALA A 331 0.76 15.25 14.47
CA ALA A 331 0.01 14.51 13.47
C ALA A 331 -1.08 15.39 12.84
N ARG A 332 -1.79 16.18 13.65
CA ARG A 332 -2.82 17.14 13.18
C ARG A 332 -2.24 18.30 12.37
N LEU A 333 -0.98 18.69 12.60
CA LEU A 333 -0.32 19.72 11.76
C LEU A 333 -0.11 19.28 10.31
N PHE A 334 -0.13 17.97 10.05
CA PHE A 334 -0.07 17.38 8.71
C PHE A 334 -1.44 17.19 8.05
N ASP A 335 -2.55 17.57 8.70
CA ASP A 335 -3.86 17.48 8.08
C ASP A 335 -3.91 18.29 6.78
N ASN A 336 -4.11 17.58 5.67
CA ASN A 336 -4.22 18.19 4.36
C ASN A 336 -5.64 18.71 4.19
N ILE A 337 -5.89 19.92 4.70
CA ILE A 337 -7.22 20.52 4.83
C ILE A 337 -8.03 20.46 3.53
N ASP A 338 -7.45 20.84 2.39
CA ASP A 338 -8.19 20.86 1.12
C ASP A 338 -8.48 19.44 0.61
N PHE A 339 -7.58 18.49 0.85
CA PHE A 339 -7.78 17.12 0.41
C PHE A 339 -8.77 16.35 1.32
N PHE A 340 -8.61 16.44 2.63
CA PHE A 340 -9.42 15.72 3.62
C PHE A 340 -10.79 16.35 3.84
N PHE A 341 -10.84 17.68 3.97
CA PHE A 341 -12.00 18.42 4.45
C PHE A 341 -12.53 19.44 3.43
N GLY A 342 -11.88 19.55 2.26
CA GLY A 342 -12.24 20.48 1.19
C GLY A 342 -11.89 21.94 1.47
N ASN A 343 -11.91 22.35 2.74
CA ASN A 343 -11.54 23.67 3.23
C ASN A 343 -11.47 23.67 4.76
N ALA A 344 -11.05 24.80 5.35
CA ALA A 344 -10.94 24.96 6.81
C ALA A 344 -12.27 24.91 7.58
N THR A 345 -13.41 25.05 6.90
CA THR A 345 -14.75 24.95 7.51
C THR A 345 -15.33 23.53 7.49
N GLU A 346 -14.64 22.57 6.86
CA GLU A 346 -15.02 21.16 6.76
C GLU A 346 -16.43 20.88 6.20
N GLU A 347 -16.95 21.79 5.38
CA GLU A 347 -18.27 21.64 4.77
C GLU A 347 -18.29 20.67 3.57
N HIS A 348 -17.12 20.22 3.12
CA HIS A 348 -16.90 19.44 1.89
C HIS A 348 -15.80 18.38 2.11
N GLY A 349 -15.27 17.79 1.03
CA GLY A 349 -14.09 16.92 1.03
C GLY A 349 -14.40 15.46 1.36
N LEU A 350 -13.35 14.67 1.52
CA LEU A 350 -13.45 13.24 1.79
C LEU A 350 -14.23 12.95 3.07
N ALA A 351 -14.06 13.75 4.12
CA ALA A 351 -14.83 13.60 5.36
C ALA A 351 -16.36 13.72 5.14
N ARG A 352 -16.79 14.42 4.09
CA ARG A 352 -18.19 14.61 3.70
C ARG A 352 -18.58 13.82 2.45
N ASN A 353 -17.82 12.78 2.14
CA ASN A 353 -18.03 11.89 0.99
C ASN A 353 -18.03 12.62 -0.36
N VAL A 354 -17.12 13.56 -0.55
CA VAL A 354 -16.90 14.19 -1.85
C VAL A 354 -15.49 13.95 -2.37
N ASP A 355 -15.42 13.71 -3.67
CA ASP A 355 -14.25 13.30 -4.42
C ASP A 355 -13.28 14.46 -4.66
N THR A 356 -12.19 14.46 -3.88
CA THR A 356 -11.04 15.37 -4.02
C THR A 356 -9.83 14.69 -4.69
N LEU A 357 -9.97 13.48 -5.27
CA LEU A 357 -8.89 12.69 -5.87
C LEU A 357 -8.54 13.17 -7.29
N ARG A 358 -9.52 13.77 -7.97
CA ARG A 358 -9.46 14.22 -9.37
C ARG A 358 -8.14 14.88 -9.75
N GLY A 359 -7.38 14.24 -10.63
CA GLY A 359 -6.09 14.73 -11.13
C GLY A 359 -4.95 14.77 -10.12
N LYS A 360 -5.16 14.32 -8.87
CA LYS A 360 -4.12 14.31 -7.83
C LYS A 360 -3.12 13.19 -8.06
N HIS A 361 -1.87 13.43 -7.69
CA HIS A 361 -0.84 12.40 -7.64
C HIS A 361 -1.23 11.32 -6.63
N ALA A 362 -1.37 10.07 -7.06
CA ALA A 362 -1.96 9.01 -6.24
C ALA A 362 -1.10 8.71 -5.01
N ASN A 363 0.17 8.36 -5.20
CA ASN A 363 1.03 7.95 -4.10
C ASN A 363 1.42 9.08 -3.13
N GLN A 364 1.42 10.35 -3.55
CA GLN A 364 1.53 11.49 -2.64
C GLN A 364 0.39 11.51 -1.60
N HIS A 365 -0.82 11.08 -1.97
CA HIS A 365 -2.03 11.27 -1.17
C HIS A 365 -2.47 10.00 -0.42
N ILE A 366 -2.31 8.79 -0.96
CA ILE A 366 -2.76 7.54 -0.31
C ILE A 366 -2.14 7.35 1.10
N PRO A 367 -0.83 7.57 1.34
CA PRO A 367 -0.24 7.45 2.69
C PRO A 367 -0.79 8.46 3.70
N GLN A 368 -1.28 9.61 3.24
CA GLN A 368 -1.92 10.60 4.12
C GLN A 368 -3.20 10.02 4.71
N ILE A 369 -3.91 9.20 3.93
CA ILE A 369 -5.15 8.54 4.34
C ILE A 369 -4.87 7.41 5.36
N THR A 370 -3.76 6.67 5.22
CA THR A 370 -3.37 5.69 6.24
C THR A 370 -3.05 6.36 7.58
N GLY A 371 -2.50 7.58 7.55
CA GLY A 371 -2.28 8.39 8.74
C GLY A 371 -3.55 9.00 9.33
N ALA A 372 -4.54 9.38 8.52
CA ALA A 372 -5.86 9.75 9.02
C ALA A 372 -6.48 8.59 9.82
N LEU A 373 -6.43 7.36 9.28
CA LEU A 373 -6.98 6.20 9.98
C LEU A 373 -6.21 5.83 11.27
N GLU A 374 -4.88 6.01 11.31
CA GLU A 374 -4.13 5.84 12.57
C GLU A 374 -4.47 6.96 13.57
N THR A 375 -4.71 8.19 13.10
CA THR A 375 -5.18 9.29 13.96
C THR A 375 -6.56 8.98 14.54
N TYR A 376 -7.47 8.42 13.74
CA TYR A 376 -8.75 7.90 14.24
C TYR A 376 -8.55 6.85 15.33
N ARG A 377 -7.65 5.88 15.12
CA ARG A 377 -7.38 4.81 16.09
C ARG A 377 -7.00 5.34 17.47
N VAL A 378 -6.24 6.43 17.54
CA VAL A 378 -5.75 6.99 18.81
C VAL A 378 -6.63 8.09 19.41
N THR A 379 -7.58 8.64 18.64
CA THR A 379 -8.45 9.76 19.07
C THR A 379 -9.92 9.39 19.19
N GLY A 380 -10.40 8.41 18.40
CA GLY A 380 -11.81 8.12 18.21
C GLY A 380 -12.57 9.18 17.38
N GLU A 381 -11.89 10.17 16.79
CA GLU A 381 -12.55 11.26 16.05
C GLU A 381 -13.17 10.78 14.72
N PRO A 382 -14.51 10.77 14.56
CA PRO A 382 -15.18 10.17 13.41
C PRO A 382 -14.78 10.74 12.05
N ARG A 383 -14.40 12.02 11.99
CA ARG A 383 -14.00 12.70 10.75
C ARG A 383 -12.83 12.00 10.05
N TYR A 384 -11.85 11.51 10.79
CA TYR A 384 -10.70 10.82 10.21
C TYR A 384 -11.06 9.42 9.68
N PHE A 385 -11.97 8.71 10.35
CA PHE A 385 -12.52 7.46 9.83
C PHE A 385 -13.28 7.69 8.53
N HIS A 386 -14.11 8.75 8.47
CA HIS A 386 -14.83 9.11 7.25
C HIS A 386 -13.90 9.48 6.09
N VAL A 387 -12.82 10.23 6.34
CA VAL A 387 -11.77 10.49 5.33
C VAL A 387 -11.25 9.17 4.77
N ALA A 388 -10.86 8.22 5.63
CA ALA A 388 -10.29 6.95 5.21
C ALA A 388 -11.26 6.04 4.46
N ARG A 389 -12.47 5.84 5.01
CA ARG A 389 -13.51 5.01 4.39
C ARG A 389 -13.96 5.57 3.05
N ASN A 390 -14.31 6.87 3.00
CA ASN A 390 -14.83 7.49 1.79
C ASN A 390 -13.75 7.57 0.70
N PHE A 391 -12.48 7.86 1.06
CA PHE A 391 -11.38 7.77 0.12
C PHE A 391 -11.29 6.37 -0.51
N TRP A 392 -11.32 5.31 0.30
CA TRP A 392 -11.22 3.95 -0.20
C TRP A 392 -12.38 3.60 -1.14
N ASP A 393 -13.62 3.92 -0.76
CA ASP A 393 -14.80 3.65 -1.58
C ASP A 393 -14.75 4.43 -2.91
N ILE A 394 -14.44 5.74 -2.89
CA ILE A 394 -14.31 6.58 -4.09
C ILE A 394 -13.19 6.07 -5.00
N CYS A 395 -12.02 5.76 -4.42
CA CYS A 395 -10.84 5.30 -5.14
C CYS A 395 -11.09 3.95 -5.85
N THR A 396 -11.57 2.95 -5.12
CA THR A 396 -11.76 1.59 -5.65
C THR A 396 -12.92 1.48 -6.62
N GLN A 397 -13.95 2.33 -6.49
CA GLN A 397 -15.09 2.33 -7.39
C GLN A 397 -14.86 3.19 -8.64
N GLY A 398 -14.20 4.34 -8.51
CA GLY A 398 -14.08 5.33 -9.58
C GLY A 398 -12.75 5.32 -10.34
N TYR A 399 -11.66 4.86 -9.74
CA TYR A 399 -10.30 5.11 -10.26
C TYR A 399 -9.44 3.86 -10.47
N MET A 400 -9.93 2.69 -10.08
CA MET A 400 -9.15 1.47 -10.01
C MET A 400 -9.20 0.66 -11.31
N TYR A 401 -8.03 0.26 -11.81
CA TYR A 401 -7.90 -0.73 -12.87
C TYR A 401 -8.16 -2.14 -12.34
N ASN A 402 -8.53 -3.08 -13.21
CA ASN A 402 -8.88 -4.45 -12.85
C ASN A 402 -7.76 -5.23 -12.14
N ILE A 403 -6.49 -4.85 -12.23
CA ILE A 403 -5.42 -5.47 -11.43
C ILE A 403 -5.44 -5.04 -9.95
N GLY A 404 -6.30 -4.10 -9.57
CA GLY A 404 -6.39 -3.53 -8.21
C GLY A 404 -5.55 -2.25 -8.00
N GLY A 405 -4.83 -1.81 -9.02
CA GLY A 405 -4.01 -0.60 -9.00
C GLY A 405 -4.74 0.67 -9.46
N VAL A 406 -4.09 1.81 -9.23
CA VAL A 406 -4.54 3.16 -9.61
C VAL A 406 -3.39 3.95 -10.22
N ALA A 407 -3.69 5.14 -10.72
CA ALA A 407 -2.79 6.02 -11.48
C ALA A 407 -2.52 5.55 -12.93
N GLY A 408 -2.45 6.50 -13.84
CA GLY A 408 -2.21 6.26 -15.26
C GLY A 408 -2.88 7.29 -16.16
N ALA A 409 -3.02 8.53 -15.70
CA ALA A 409 -3.79 9.56 -16.38
C ALA A 409 -3.08 10.05 -17.66
N ARG A 410 -3.84 10.11 -18.76
CA ARG A 410 -3.56 10.93 -19.96
C ARG A 410 -4.11 12.35 -19.82
N ASP A 411 -5.17 12.50 -19.02
CA ASP A 411 -5.78 13.78 -18.69
C ASP A 411 -6.02 13.84 -17.16
N PRO A 412 -5.17 14.57 -16.41
CA PRO A 412 -3.97 15.28 -16.86
C PRO A 412 -2.87 14.32 -17.37
N GLU A 413 -1.93 14.79 -18.19
CA GLU A 413 -0.83 13.98 -18.72
C GLU A 413 0.22 13.70 -17.64
N ASN A 414 -0.08 12.75 -16.75
CA ASN A 414 0.82 12.26 -15.72
C ASN A 414 0.43 10.82 -15.30
N PRO A 415 1.29 9.82 -15.54
CA PRO A 415 1.00 8.43 -15.23
C PRO A 415 0.92 8.13 -13.72
N GLU A 416 1.36 9.03 -12.85
CA GLU A 416 1.30 8.91 -11.38
C GLU A 416 0.03 9.54 -10.78
N CYS A 417 -0.77 10.24 -11.61
CA CYS A 417 -2.01 10.86 -11.17
C CYS A 417 -3.25 9.98 -11.40
N PHE A 418 -4.25 10.18 -10.54
CA PHE A 418 -5.64 9.82 -10.83
C PHE A 418 -6.11 10.59 -12.08
N VAL A 419 -7.04 10.00 -12.83
CA VAL A 419 -7.70 10.70 -13.95
C VAL A 419 -8.49 11.91 -13.45
N ALA A 420 -8.74 12.89 -14.31
CA ALA A 420 -9.50 14.09 -13.93
C ALA A 420 -10.97 13.79 -13.56
N GLU A 421 -11.54 12.69 -14.10
CA GLU A 421 -12.93 12.29 -13.88
C GLU A 421 -13.01 10.82 -13.44
N PRO A 422 -13.81 10.48 -12.41
CA PRO A 422 -14.01 9.09 -12.02
C PRO A 422 -14.79 8.33 -13.09
N ASN A 423 -14.62 7.00 -13.13
CA ASN A 423 -15.22 6.10 -14.10
C ASN A 423 -14.82 6.37 -15.57
N THR A 424 -13.75 7.13 -15.83
CA THR A 424 -13.29 7.43 -17.21
C THR A 424 -11.92 6.81 -17.54
N LEU A 425 -11.64 5.58 -17.09
CA LEU A 425 -10.34 4.96 -17.31
C LEU A 425 -10.06 4.71 -18.79
N PHE A 426 -11.06 4.29 -19.59
CA PHE A 426 -10.85 4.10 -21.02
C PHE A 426 -10.58 5.42 -21.74
N ALA A 427 -11.36 6.47 -21.45
CA ALA A 427 -11.24 7.76 -22.12
C ALA A 427 -10.02 8.56 -21.66
N LYS A 428 -9.70 8.54 -20.36
CA LYS A 428 -8.70 9.43 -19.73
C LYS A 428 -7.54 8.71 -19.03
N GLY A 429 -7.66 7.42 -18.77
CA GLY A 429 -6.58 6.59 -18.20
C GLY A 429 -5.64 6.06 -19.29
N PHE A 430 -4.91 4.97 -19.05
CA PHE A 430 -4.02 4.32 -20.05
C PHE A 430 -2.94 5.21 -20.67
N SER A 431 -2.27 6.05 -19.87
CA SER A 431 -1.14 6.89 -20.32
C SER A 431 -0.02 6.11 -20.99
N GLN A 432 0.45 6.52 -22.17
CA GLN A 432 1.55 5.83 -22.87
C GLN A 432 2.85 5.79 -22.05
N HIS A 433 2.99 6.69 -21.06
CA HIS A 433 4.15 6.80 -20.19
C HIS A 433 4.11 5.90 -18.94
N GLY A 434 2.98 5.24 -18.66
CA GLY A 434 2.86 4.31 -17.54
C GLY A 434 1.44 4.21 -17.00
N GLN A 435 1.15 3.11 -16.31
CA GLN A 435 -0.03 2.96 -15.48
C GLN A 435 0.36 2.22 -14.20
N ASN A 436 -0.49 2.29 -13.18
CA ASN A 436 -0.41 1.46 -11.99
C ASN A 436 0.96 1.55 -11.34
N GLU A 437 1.27 2.71 -10.76
CA GLU A 437 2.45 2.84 -9.88
C GLU A 437 2.33 1.83 -8.74
N THR A 438 3.35 0.98 -8.55
CA THR A 438 3.33 -0.10 -7.55
C THR A 438 3.14 0.43 -6.13
N CYS A 439 3.75 1.58 -5.78
CA CYS A 439 3.62 2.21 -4.46
C CYS A 439 2.16 2.53 -4.09
N ALA A 440 1.36 2.97 -5.06
CA ALA A 440 -0.04 3.32 -4.82
C ALA A 440 -0.82 2.09 -4.35
N THR A 441 -0.54 0.92 -4.95
CA THR A 441 -1.19 -0.34 -4.55
C THR A 441 -0.67 -0.85 -3.22
N TYR A 442 0.63 -0.74 -2.96
CA TYR A 442 1.20 -1.03 -1.63
C TYR A 442 0.48 -0.25 -0.52
N ASN A 443 0.30 1.06 -0.70
CA ASN A 443 -0.37 1.89 0.31
C ASN A 443 -1.88 1.65 0.37
N LEU A 444 -2.54 1.30 -0.74
CA LEU A 444 -3.96 0.88 -0.71
C LEU A 444 -4.15 -0.45 0.01
N LEU A 445 -3.22 -1.41 -0.12
CA LEU A 445 -3.24 -2.64 0.68
C LEU A 445 -3.09 -2.33 2.18
N LYS A 446 -2.14 -1.46 2.55
CA LYS A 446 -2.00 -0.96 3.94
C LYS A 446 -3.30 -0.34 4.45
N LEU A 447 -3.96 0.50 3.64
CA LEU A 447 -5.23 1.12 4.01
C LEU A 447 -6.34 0.07 4.18
N SER A 448 -6.47 -0.85 3.23
CA SER A 448 -7.53 -1.86 3.19
C SER A 448 -7.47 -2.78 4.40
N ARG A 449 -6.28 -3.28 4.76
CA ARG A 449 -6.15 -4.13 5.97
C ARG A 449 -6.50 -3.38 7.26
N ARG A 450 -6.21 -2.08 7.35
CA ARG A 450 -6.52 -1.29 8.55
C ARG A 450 -8.01 -0.98 8.62
N LEU A 451 -8.64 -0.67 7.50
CA LEU A 451 -10.08 -0.54 7.42
C LEU A 451 -10.77 -1.86 7.76
N TYR A 452 -10.24 -3.00 7.30
CA TYR A 452 -10.73 -4.31 7.71
C TYR A 452 -10.65 -4.52 9.22
N MET A 453 -9.55 -4.16 9.87
CA MET A 453 -9.39 -4.29 11.33
C MET A 453 -10.35 -3.43 12.15
N VAL A 454 -10.95 -2.42 11.52
CA VAL A 454 -11.86 -1.45 12.14
C VAL A 454 -13.31 -1.78 11.80
N ALA A 455 -13.63 -1.93 10.52
CA ALA A 455 -15.01 -2.09 10.03
C ALA A 455 -15.44 -3.55 9.82
N HIS A 456 -14.49 -4.50 9.76
CA HIS A 456 -14.73 -5.95 9.62
C HIS A 456 -15.48 -6.35 8.34
N ASP A 457 -15.46 -5.48 7.33
CA ASP A 457 -16.13 -5.73 6.06
C ASP A 457 -15.22 -6.61 5.15
N PRO A 458 -15.68 -7.81 4.73
CA PRO A 458 -14.94 -8.70 3.84
C PRO A 458 -14.50 -8.05 2.52
N LYS A 459 -15.19 -6.99 2.05
CA LYS A 459 -14.85 -6.29 0.80
C LYS A 459 -13.41 -5.79 0.79
N TYR A 460 -12.87 -5.43 1.96
CA TYR A 460 -11.49 -4.97 2.08
C TYR A 460 -10.50 -6.11 1.79
N MET A 461 -10.82 -7.34 2.18
CA MET A 461 -10.00 -8.51 1.91
C MET A 461 -10.21 -9.09 0.51
N ASP A 462 -11.38 -8.89 -0.10
CA ASP A 462 -11.58 -9.17 -1.53
C ASP A 462 -10.69 -8.25 -2.39
N TYR A 463 -10.66 -6.95 -2.09
CA TYR A 463 -9.70 -6.04 -2.71
C TYR A 463 -8.26 -6.45 -2.42
N TYR A 464 -7.95 -6.81 -1.16
CA TYR A 464 -6.59 -7.20 -0.78
C TYR A 464 -6.10 -8.39 -1.60
N GLU A 465 -6.91 -9.44 -1.73
CA GLU A 465 -6.62 -10.61 -2.58
C GLU A 465 -6.43 -10.19 -4.04
N GLN A 466 -7.36 -9.41 -4.60
CA GLN A 466 -7.29 -8.97 -6.00
C GLN A 466 -6.00 -8.21 -6.30
N ALA A 467 -5.67 -7.18 -5.50
CA ALA A 467 -4.50 -6.33 -5.72
C ALA A 467 -3.18 -7.06 -5.42
N LEU A 468 -3.17 -7.96 -4.44
CA LEU A 468 -2.01 -8.76 -4.10
C LEU A 468 -1.63 -9.70 -5.24
N TYR A 469 -2.58 -10.52 -5.72
CA TYR A 469 -2.31 -11.48 -6.80
C TYR A 469 -2.05 -10.82 -8.14
N ASN A 470 -2.79 -9.77 -8.48
CA ASN A 470 -2.78 -9.23 -9.84
C ASN A 470 -1.85 -8.04 -10.04
N HIS A 471 -1.37 -7.41 -8.96
CA HIS A 471 -0.44 -6.29 -9.07
C HIS A 471 0.85 -6.53 -8.27
N ILE A 472 0.78 -6.76 -6.96
CA ILE A 472 2.00 -6.90 -6.15
C ILE A 472 2.84 -8.12 -6.58
N LEU A 473 2.24 -9.31 -6.69
CA LEU A 473 2.96 -10.50 -7.14
C LEU A 473 3.43 -10.35 -8.60
N ALA A 474 2.67 -9.64 -9.43
CA ALA A 474 3.02 -9.39 -10.83
C ALA A 474 4.13 -8.35 -11.03
N SER A 475 4.45 -7.57 -10.00
CA SER A 475 5.45 -6.48 -10.04
C SER A 475 6.89 -6.95 -9.87
N VAL A 476 7.12 -8.25 -9.61
CA VAL A 476 8.44 -8.84 -9.37
C VAL A 476 8.95 -9.57 -10.61
N ALA A 477 10.25 -9.49 -10.87
CA ALA A 477 10.92 -10.16 -11.97
C ALA A 477 10.86 -11.69 -11.83
N GLU A 478 11.02 -12.40 -12.95
CA GLU A 478 10.91 -13.86 -12.98
C GLU A 478 11.99 -14.54 -12.12
N THR A 479 13.23 -14.06 -12.20
CA THR A 479 14.42 -14.76 -11.70
C THR A 479 15.14 -14.09 -10.53
N ASP A 480 14.86 -12.82 -10.24
CA ASP A 480 15.59 -12.02 -9.25
C ASP A 480 14.68 -11.01 -8.53
N ALA A 481 15.26 -10.22 -7.62
CA ALA A 481 14.55 -9.22 -6.81
C ALA A 481 14.20 -7.92 -7.58
N GLY A 482 14.41 -7.88 -8.90
CA GLY A 482 14.04 -6.74 -9.71
C GLY A 482 12.53 -6.52 -9.69
N ASN A 483 12.11 -5.26 -9.74
CA ASN A 483 10.69 -4.91 -9.65
C ASN A 483 10.28 -3.79 -10.62
N THR A 484 8.97 -3.69 -10.86
CA THR A 484 8.38 -2.64 -11.70
C THR A 484 8.19 -1.34 -10.91
N TYR A 485 8.30 -0.22 -11.61
CA TYR A 485 7.78 1.07 -11.15
C TYR A 485 6.31 1.23 -11.53
N HIS A 486 6.03 1.17 -12.83
CA HIS A 486 4.70 1.13 -13.43
C HIS A 486 4.43 -0.28 -13.98
N VAL A 487 3.22 -0.79 -13.78
CA VAL A 487 2.75 -2.02 -14.42
C VAL A 487 1.87 -1.65 -15.63
N PRO A 488 2.39 -1.82 -16.87
CA PRO A 488 1.71 -1.33 -18.05
C PRO A 488 0.53 -2.25 -18.42
N LEU A 489 -0.60 -1.65 -18.78
CA LEU A 489 -1.86 -2.36 -19.11
C LEU A 489 -2.37 -2.09 -20.53
N ASN A 490 -1.60 -1.36 -21.34
CA ASN A 490 -1.91 -1.12 -22.75
C ASN A 490 -1.88 -2.42 -23.58
N PRO A 491 -2.52 -2.46 -24.77
CA PRO A 491 -2.49 -3.61 -25.65
C PRO A 491 -1.07 -4.07 -26.01
N GLY A 492 -0.76 -5.36 -25.84
CA GLY A 492 0.59 -5.87 -26.11
C GLY A 492 1.67 -5.15 -25.31
N ALA A 493 1.42 -4.75 -24.07
CA ALA A 493 2.43 -4.12 -23.22
C ALA A 493 3.45 -5.15 -22.69
N ARG A 494 4.58 -4.69 -22.16
CA ARG A 494 5.58 -5.54 -21.50
C ARG A 494 6.09 -4.90 -20.22
N LYS A 495 6.10 -5.67 -19.13
CA LYS A 495 6.64 -5.23 -17.83
C LYS A 495 8.16 -4.97 -17.95
N ARG A 496 8.64 -3.96 -17.23
CA ARG A 496 10.07 -3.65 -17.09
C ARG A 496 10.47 -3.76 -15.63
N PHE A 497 11.50 -4.55 -15.36
CA PHE A 497 12.01 -4.79 -14.02
C PHE A 497 13.41 -4.18 -13.89
N GLY A 498 13.71 -3.59 -12.74
CA GLY A 498 15.02 -3.01 -12.45
C GLY A 498 15.38 -3.11 -10.98
N ASN A 499 16.60 -2.69 -10.64
CA ASN A 499 17.15 -2.68 -9.28
C ASN A 499 17.28 -4.08 -8.63
N ALA A 500 17.58 -5.11 -9.41
CA ALA A 500 17.80 -6.47 -8.89
C ALA A 500 18.92 -6.52 -7.83
N ALA A 501 19.95 -5.67 -7.96
CA ALA A 501 21.08 -5.60 -7.03
C ALA A 501 20.86 -4.70 -5.79
N MET A 502 19.68 -4.04 -5.67
CA MET A 502 19.37 -3.09 -4.60
C MET A 502 20.42 -1.98 -4.43
N ASP A 503 20.90 -1.41 -5.55
CA ASP A 503 22.00 -0.45 -5.59
C ASP A 503 21.60 0.97 -6.03
N GLY A 504 20.33 1.20 -6.38
CA GLY A 504 19.76 2.52 -6.65
C GLY A 504 18.23 2.50 -6.58
N PHE A 505 17.63 3.46 -5.86
CA PHE A 505 16.23 3.36 -5.48
C PHE A 505 15.37 4.48 -6.09
N THR A 506 14.24 4.05 -6.63
CA THR A 506 13.01 4.85 -6.75
C THR A 506 12.09 4.55 -5.56
N CYS A 507 10.96 5.26 -5.43
CA CYS A 507 9.94 4.95 -4.41
C CYS A 507 9.44 3.49 -4.51
N CYS A 508 9.15 3.01 -5.73
CA CYS A 508 8.62 1.65 -5.96
C CYS A 508 9.62 0.56 -5.57
N ASN A 509 10.92 0.81 -5.68
CA ASN A 509 11.94 -0.13 -5.19
C ASN A 509 11.88 -0.26 -3.66
N GLY A 510 11.67 0.86 -2.95
CA GLY A 510 11.48 0.85 -1.50
C GLY A 510 10.24 0.07 -1.07
N THR A 511 9.09 0.32 -1.70
CA THR A 511 7.85 -0.41 -1.36
C THR A 511 7.86 -1.87 -1.80
N ALA A 512 8.54 -2.21 -2.91
CA ALA A 512 8.68 -3.60 -3.34
C ALA A 512 9.49 -4.40 -2.33
N LEU A 513 10.55 -3.80 -1.77
CA LEU A 513 11.32 -4.39 -0.69
C LEU A 513 10.42 -4.70 0.52
N GLU A 514 9.68 -3.72 1.03
CA GLU A 514 8.76 -3.91 2.15
C GLU A 514 7.60 -4.87 1.87
N SER A 515 7.10 -4.94 0.64
CA SER A 515 5.98 -5.83 0.30
C SER A 515 6.40 -7.30 0.40
N ASN A 516 7.57 -7.63 -0.15
CA ASN A 516 8.02 -9.01 -0.29
C ASN A 516 8.65 -9.57 1.00
N THR A 517 8.95 -8.73 2.00
CA THR A 517 9.40 -9.17 3.34
C THR A 517 8.26 -9.50 4.31
N LYS A 518 6.99 -9.34 3.90
CA LYS A 518 5.83 -9.50 4.80
C LYS A 518 4.58 -10.11 4.18
N LEU A 519 4.70 -10.87 3.09
CA LEU A 519 3.54 -11.38 2.34
C LEU A 519 2.57 -12.25 3.15
N GLN A 520 2.97 -12.74 4.33
CA GLN A 520 2.12 -13.50 5.26
C GLN A 520 1.25 -12.64 6.21
N ASP A 521 1.50 -11.33 6.28
CA ASP A 521 1.05 -10.46 7.36
C ASP A 521 -0.45 -10.22 7.46
N SER A 522 -1.19 -10.69 6.46
CA SER A 522 -2.63 -10.51 6.32
C SER A 522 -3.37 -11.83 6.08
N ILE A 523 -2.71 -12.98 6.23
CA ILE A 523 -3.35 -14.31 6.12
C ILE A 523 -4.34 -14.52 7.28
N TYR A 524 -3.89 -14.26 8.51
CA TYR A 524 -4.64 -14.54 9.74
C TYR A 524 -4.79 -13.29 10.62
N PHE A 525 -5.97 -13.14 11.23
CA PHE A 525 -6.26 -12.11 12.23
C PHE A 525 -7.01 -12.74 13.41
N ARG A 526 -7.01 -12.06 14.55
CA ARG A 526 -7.73 -12.48 15.76
C ARG A 526 -8.52 -11.34 16.37
N ASP A 527 -9.57 -11.65 17.14
CA ASP A 527 -10.16 -10.68 18.05
C ASP A 527 -9.24 -10.43 19.28
N PRO A 528 -9.36 -9.28 19.96
CA PRO A 528 -8.52 -8.95 21.12
C PRO A 528 -8.62 -9.92 22.30
N ASP A 529 -9.70 -10.71 22.42
CA ASP A 529 -9.88 -11.70 23.48
C ASP A 529 -9.49 -13.13 23.05
N ASP A 530 -8.86 -13.26 21.87
CA ASP A 530 -8.36 -14.49 21.27
C ASP A 530 -9.47 -15.53 21.02
N ARG A 531 -10.75 -15.19 21.06
CA ARG A 531 -11.86 -16.16 20.90
C ARG A 531 -12.14 -16.52 19.45
N SER A 532 -11.68 -15.73 18.49
CA SER A 532 -11.93 -15.93 17.07
C SER A 532 -10.66 -15.83 16.26
N LEU A 533 -10.48 -16.77 15.33
CA LEU A 533 -9.45 -16.77 14.31
C LEU A 533 -10.09 -16.49 12.96
N TYR A 534 -9.65 -15.43 12.29
CA TYR A 534 -10.08 -15.05 10.96
C TYR A 534 -9.04 -15.49 9.93
N VAL A 535 -9.46 -16.27 8.94
CA VAL A 535 -8.65 -16.65 7.77
C VAL A 535 -9.08 -15.81 6.59
N ASN A 536 -8.19 -14.94 6.11
CA ASN A 536 -8.47 -13.99 5.05
C ASN A 536 -7.90 -14.40 3.70
N LEU A 537 -6.67 -14.94 3.67
CA LEU A 537 -6.00 -15.32 2.42
C LEU A 537 -5.76 -16.83 2.38
N PHE A 538 -5.88 -17.42 1.20
CA PHE A 538 -5.67 -18.85 0.99
C PHE A 538 -4.24 -19.10 0.50
N VAL A 539 -3.30 -19.08 1.43
CA VAL A 539 -1.87 -19.25 1.18
C VAL A 539 -1.35 -20.36 2.10
N PRO A 540 -0.67 -21.39 1.56
CA PRO A 540 -0.08 -22.47 2.34
C PRO A 540 0.82 -21.91 3.44
N SER A 541 0.48 -22.22 4.68
CA SER A 541 1.14 -21.63 5.84
C SER A 541 0.87 -22.39 7.13
N THR A 542 1.75 -22.21 8.11
CA THR A 542 1.54 -22.64 9.49
C THR A 542 1.46 -21.41 10.39
N LEU A 543 0.39 -21.32 11.17
CA LEU A 543 0.20 -20.33 12.22
C LEU A 543 0.48 -20.97 13.59
N ASN A 544 1.38 -20.36 14.37
CA ASN A 544 1.58 -20.67 15.78
C ASN A 544 0.78 -19.66 16.63
N TRP A 545 -0.29 -20.14 17.28
CA TRP A 545 -1.18 -19.34 18.12
C TRP A 545 -1.02 -19.73 19.60
N ASP A 546 0.01 -19.18 20.23
CA ASP A 546 0.40 -19.50 21.61
C ASP A 546 -0.70 -19.20 22.62
N GLU A 547 -1.43 -18.09 22.44
CA GLU A 547 -2.51 -17.66 23.33
C GLU A 547 -3.62 -18.72 23.47
N ARG A 548 -3.73 -19.64 22.51
CA ARG A 548 -4.65 -20.78 22.54
C ARG A 548 -3.97 -22.14 22.60
N ASN A 549 -2.64 -22.20 22.61
CA ASN A 549 -1.85 -23.43 22.42
C ASN A 549 -2.26 -24.20 21.15
N ILE A 550 -2.50 -23.48 20.05
CA ILE A 550 -2.93 -24.03 18.77
C ILE A 550 -1.85 -23.82 17.71
N VAL A 551 -1.61 -24.85 16.91
CA VAL A 551 -0.91 -24.74 15.63
C VAL A 551 -1.91 -24.98 14.51
N LEU A 552 -2.20 -23.98 13.69
CA LEU A 552 -3.07 -24.15 12.52
C LEU A 552 -2.21 -24.34 11.27
N THR A 553 -2.38 -25.46 10.57
CA THR A 553 -1.74 -25.68 9.27
C THR A 553 -2.76 -25.51 8.16
N GLN A 554 -2.50 -24.59 7.25
CA GLN A 554 -3.27 -24.39 6.03
C GLN A 554 -2.56 -25.08 4.86
N SER A 555 -3.20 -26.08 4.28
CA SER A 555 -2.74 -26.82 3.09
C SER A 555 -3.65 -26.50 1.92
N THR A 556 -3.10 -26.00 0.82
CA THR A 556 -3.85 -25.68 -0.39
C THR A 556 -2.93 -25.60 -1.60
N SER A 557 -3.49 -25.75 -2.80
CA SER A 557 -2.84 -25.40 -4.07
C SER A 557 -3.35 -24.07 -4.65
N PHE A 558 -4.16 -23.32 -3.90
CA PHE A 558 -4.72 -22.05 -4.35
C PHE A 558 -3.63 -21.07 -4.85
N PRO A 559 -3.82 -20.39 -5.99
CA PRO A 559 -5.03 -20.36 -6.82
C PRO A 559 -5.07 -21.43 -7.93
N TYR A 560 -4.19 -22.43 -7.93
CA TYR A 560 -4.18 -23.55 -8.89
C TYR A 560 -5.12 -24.71 -8.47
N GLY A 561 -5.81 -24.56 -7.34
CA GLY A 561 -6.81 -25.50 -6.83
C GLY A 561 -7.92 -24.73 -6.13
N ASP A 562 -9.08 -25.37 -5.99
CA ASP A 562 -10.30 -24.77 -5.43
C ASP A 562 -10.56 -25.20 -3.97
N VAL A 563 -9.63 -25.92 -3.33
CA VAL A 563 -9.75 -26.42 -1.95
C VAL A 563 -8.67 -25.83 -1.06
N THR A 564 -9.04 -25.44 0.15
CA THR A 564 -8.12 -25.15 1.25
C THR A 564 -8.50 -25.97 2.48
N ARG A 565 -7.51 -26.62 3.10
CA ARG A 565 -7.67 -27.44 4.30
C ARG A 565 -6.96 -26.77 5.47
N PHE A 566 -7.64 -26.70 6.60
CA PHE A 566 -7.12 -26.24 7.88
C PHE A 566 -7.04 -27.43 8.84
N THR A 567 -5.84 -27.81 9.24
CA THR A 567 -5.61 -28.84 10.26
C THR A 567 -5.24 -28.17 11.57
N VAL A 568 -5.98 -28.48 12.63
CA VAL A 568 -5.71 -27.98 13.99
C VAL A 568 -4.78 -28.94 14.71
N GLY A 569 -3.66 -28.42 15.21
CA GLY A 569 -2.81 -29.06 16.21
C GLY A 569 -3.06 -28.45 17.58
N GLY A 570 -3.24 -29.29 18.60
CA GLY A 570 -3.61 -28.89 19.96
C GLY A 570 -5.11 -28.94 20.24
N ASN A 571 -5.50 -28.63 21.48
CA ASN A 571 -6.88 -28.73 21.96
C ASN A 571 -7.32 -27.40 22.60
N SER A 572 -8.34 -26.75 22.03
CA SER A 572 -8.80 -25.44 22.50
C SER A 572 -10.19 -25.10 21.97
N GLU A 573 -10.94 -24.27 22.68
CA GLU A 573 -12.20 -23.72 22.19
C GLU A 573 -11.97 -22.35 21.52
N PHE A 574 -12.38 -22.24 20.26
CA PHE A 574 -12.37 -20.97 19.53
C PHE A 574 -13.30 -21.02 18.31
N ARG A 575 -13.59 -19.85 17.75
CA ARG A 575 -14.35 -19.67 16.51
C ARG A 575 -13.40 -19.56 15.33
N LEU A 576 -13.47 -20.48 14.38
CA LEU A 576 -12.78 -20.35 13.10
C LEU A 576 -13.69 -19.64 12.11
N LYS A 577 -13.27 -18.49 11.61
CA LYS A 577 -13.99 -17.69 10.61
C LYS A 577 -13.20 -17.69 9.32
N VAL A 578 -13.68 -18.39 8.30
CA VAL A 578 -12.98 -18.49 7.01
C VAL A 578 -13.71 -17.62 5.99
N ARG A 579 -12.98 -16.71 5.33
CA ARG A 579 -13.58 -15.85 4.30
C ARG A 579 -14.19 -16.70 3.18
N VAL A 580 -15.37 -16.32 2.72
CA VAL A 580 -15.96 -16.80 1.46
C VAL A 580 -15.89 -15.62 0.48
N PRO A 581 -14.96 -15.62 -0.48
CA PRO A 581 -14.73 -14.48 -1.37
C PRO A 581 -15.96 -14.10 -2.20
N SER A 582 -16.09 -12.84 -2.60
CA SER A 582 -17.22 -12.39 -3.43
C SER A 582 -17.32 -13.09 -4.79
N TRP A 583 -16.21 -13.59 -5.33
CA TRP A 583 -16.19 -14.36 -6.58
C TRP A 583 -16.69 -15.81 -6.41
N ALA A 584 -16.70 -16.35 -5.18
CA ALA A 584 -17.09 -17.74 -4.87
C ALA A 584 -18.63 -17.87 -4.73
N THR A 585 -19.36 -17.68 -5.83
CA THR A 585 -20.81 -17.49 -5.82
C THR A 585 -21.65 -18.77 -5.85
N LYS A 586 -21.05 -19.93 -6.16
CA LYS A 586 -21.80 -21.18 -6.39
C LYS A 586 -21.00 -22.39 -5.91
N ASP A 587 -21.72 -23.38 -5.41
CA ASP A 587 -21.21 -24.70 -5.03
C ASP A 587 -20.09 -24.67 -3.98
N VAL A 588 -20.06 -23.63 -3.14
CA VAL A 588 -19.17 -23.56 -1.98
C VAL A 588 -19.56 -24.62 -0.96
N ARG A 589 -18.59 -25.39 -0.48
CA ARG A 589 -18.83 -26.49 0.48
C ARG A 589 -17.82 -26.44 1.62
N VAL A 590 -18.30 -26.73 2.82
CA VAL A 590 -17.47 -26.88 4.00
C VAL A 590 -17.60 -28.31 4.51
N THR A 591 -16.47 -28.94 4.84
CA THR A 591 -16.45 -30.23 5.53
C THR A 591 -15.69 -30.12 6.85
N LEU A 592 -16.07 -30.94 7.81
CA LEU A 592 -15.38 -31.14 9.07
C LEU A 592 -15.03 -32.63 9.19
N ASN A 593 -13.75 -32.96 9.30
CA ASN A 593 -13.26 -34.35 9.38
C ASN A 593 -13.81 -35.23 8.24
N GLY A 594 -13.85 -34.68 7.03
CA GLY A 594 -14.35 -35.33 5.82
C GLY A 594 -15.88 -35.44 5.71
N GLN A 595 -16.64 -34.98 6.71
CA GLN A 595 -18.10 -34.97 6.66
C GLN A 595 -18.63 -33.59 6.29
N PRO A 596 -19.66 -33.48 5.44
CA PRO A 596 -20.30 -32.19 5.15
C PRO A 596 -20.73 -31.47 6.43
N LEU A 597 -20.39 -30.19 6.53
CA LEU A 597 -20.76 -29.34 7.66
C LEU A 597 -21.83 -28.35 7.19
N ASP A 598 -22.99 -28.35 7.86
CA ASP A 598 -24.08 -27.42 7.59
C ASP A 598 -23.81 -26.07 8.27
N VAL A 599 -23.20 -25.15 7.52
CA VAL A 599 -22.89 -23.78 7.93
C VAL A 599 -23.31 -22.80 6.84
N ALA A 600 -23.68 -21.58 7.25
CA ALA A 600 -23.98 -20.52 6.30
C ALA A 600 -22.74 -20.21 5.44
N VAL A 601 -22.93 -20.24 4.13
CA VAL A 601 -21.93 -19.88 3.13
C VAL A 601 -22.53 -18.85 2.19
N GLU A 602 -22.07 -17.61 2.29
CA GLU A 602 -22.50 -16.50 1.44
C GLU A 602 -21.28 -15.83 0.81
N ALA A 603 -21.34 -15.51 -0.48
CA ALA A 603 -20.23 -14.83 -1.15
C ALA A 603 -20.03 -13.43 -0.57
N GLY A 604 -18.77 -13.06 -0.31
CA GLY A 604 -18.44 -11.79 0.34
C GLY A 604 -18.73 -11.78 1.84
N SER A 605 -18.61 -12.94 2.50
CA SER A 605 -18.86 -13.10 3.95
C SER A 605 -17.77 -13.94 4.63
N TYR A 606 -17.99 -14.34 5.88
CA TYR A 606 -17.21 -15.38 6.57
C TYR A 606 -18.12 -16.55 6.91
N CYS A 607 -17.69 -17.78 6.61
CA CYS A 607 -18.30 -18.96 7.22
C CYS A 607 -17.69 -19.18 8.60
N GLU A 608 -18.53 -19.49 9.58
CA GLU A 608 -18.12 -19.57 10.99
C GLU A 608 -18.29 -20.99 11.53
N VAL A 609 -17.23 -21.51 12.16
CA VAL A 609 -17.21 -22.81 12.82
C VAL A 609 -16.76 -22.63 14.27
N THR A 610 -17.69 -22.77 15.22
CA THR A 610 -17.42 -22.65 16.66
C THR A 610 -17.40 -24.04 17.29
N ARG A 611 -16.30 -24.40 17.94
CA ARG A 611 -16.16 -25.70 18.59
C ARG A 611 -15.00 -25.76 19.57
N HIS A 612 -15.03 -26.79 20.40
CA HIS A 612 -13.84 -27.26 21.11
C HIS A 612 -13.05 -28.15 20.13
N TRP A 613 -11.97 -27.60 19.60
CA TRP A 613 -11.11 -28.27 18.65
C TRP A 613 -10.25 -29.32 19.34
N GLN A 614 -10.10 -30.46 18.69
CA GLN A 614 -9.20 -31.54 19.07
C GLN A 614 -8.02 -31.58 18.11
N ASP A 615 -6.90 -32.10 18.61
CA ASP A 615 -5.72 -32.35 17.80
C ASP A 615 -6.06 -33.24 16.59
N GLY A 616 -5.66 -32.80 15.39
CA GLY A 616 -5.91 -33.47 14.13
C GLY A 616 -7.26 -33.15 13.48
N ASP A 617 -8.12 -32.32 14.10
CA ASP A 617 -9.35 -31.88 13.44
C ASP A 617 -9.06 -31.11 12.15
N THR A 618 -9.88 -31.35 11.14
CA THR A 618 -9.72 -30.76 9.80
C THR A 618 -10.99 -30.06 9.33
N VAL A 619 -10.85 -28.82 8.88
CA VAL A 619 -11.88 -28.12 8.08
C VAL A 619 -11.40 -27.98 6.66
N GLU A 620 -12.23 -28.36 5.69
CA GLU A 620 -11.98 -28.05 4.29
C GLU A 620 -13.02 -27.08 3.77
N LEU A 621 -12.56 -26.05 3.08
CA LEU A 621 -13.40 -25.13 2.32
C LEU A 621 -13.10 -25.35 0.83
N ARG A 622 -14.12 -25.73 0.07
CA ARG A 622 -14.07 -25.80 -1.39
C ARG A 622 -14.81 -24.62 -2.00
N MET A 623 -14.13 -23.86 -2.86
CA MET A 623 -14.63 -22.64 -3.53
C MET A 623 -14.43 -22.77 -5.05
N PRO A 624 -15.37 -23.40 -5.77
CA PRO A 624 -15.24 -23.61 -7.22
C PRO A 624 -14.99 -22.30 -7.97
N MET A 625 -13.85 -22.19 -8.64
CA MET A 625 -13.49 -21.05 -9.47
C MET A 625 -14.19 -21.11 -10.83
N ARG A 626 -14.55 -19.93 -11.36
CA ARG A 626 -15.26 -19.76 -12.63
C ARG A 626 -14.66 -18.61 -13.43
N PHE A 627 -14.87 -18.63 -14.74
CA PHE A 627 -14.52 -17.50 -15.57
C PHE A 627 -15.53 -16.36 -15.39
N TYR A 628 -15.04 -15.13 -15.35
CA TYR A 628 -15.87 -13.94 -15.49
C TYR A 628 -15.11 -12.80 -16.15
N LEU A 629 -15.85 -11.88 -16.76
CA LEU A 629 -15.32 -10.66 -17.34
C LEU A 629 -15.53 -9.50 -16.38
N ARG A 630 -14.54 -8.61 -16.30
CA ARG A 630 -14.66 -7.34 -15.58
C ARG A 630 -14.50 -6.17 -16.56
N PRO A 631 -15.58 -5.50 -16.97
CA PRO A 631 -15.53 -4.42 -17.95
C PRO A 631 -15.01 -3.10 -17.36
N LEU A 632 -14.43 -2.26 -18.22
CA LEU A 632 -14.24 -0.83 -17.92
C LEU A 632 -15.59 -0.12 -17.87
N ALA A 633 -15.75 0.78 -16.89
CA ALA A 633 -17.03 1.45 -16.65
C ALA A 633 -17.51 2.28 -17.87
N ASP A 634 -16.61 3.05 -18.48
CA ASP A 634 -16.87 3.92 -19.63
C ASP A 634 -16.76 3.23 -20.99
N GLN A 635 -16.33 1.96 -21.05
CA GLN A 635 -16.24 1.20 -22.28
C GLN A 635 -16.48 -0.31 -22.03
N PRO A 636 -17.75 -0.75 -21.92
CA PRO A 636 -18.07 -2.10 -21.42
C PRO A 636 -17.59 -3.27 -22.27
N ASN A 637 -17.36 -3.08 -23.57
CA ASN A 637 -16.76 -4.11 -24.43
C ASN A 637 -15.25 -4.30 -24.20
N ILE A 638 -14.60 -3.41 -23.44
CA ILE A 638 -13.21 -3.57 -23.04
C ILE A 638 -13.17 -4.14 -21.63
N ALA A 639 -12.76 -5.41 -21.51
CA ALA A 639 -12.86 -6.16 -20.26
C ALA A 639 -11.61 -7.02 -19.99
N SER A 640 -11.34 -7.27 -18.71
CA SER A 640 -10.35 -8.27 -18.29
C SER A 640 -11.02 -9.61 -18.01
N LEU A 641 -10.32 -10.71 -18.35
CA LEU A 641 -10.75 -12.07 -18.05
C LEU A 641 -10.17 -12.52 -16.71
N PHE A 642 -11.01 -13.08 -15.84
CA PHE A 642 -10.61 -13.65 -14.56
C PHE A 642 -11.00 -15.12 -14.47
N TYR A 643 -10.23 -15.90 -13.70
CA TYR A 643 -10.61 -17.22 -13.18
C TYR A 643 -10.43 -17.22 -11.65
N GLY A 644 -11.54 -17.22 -10.92
CA GLY A 644 -11.51 -16.94 -9.47
C GLY A 644 -10.91 -15.54 -9.19
N PRO A 645 -9.90 -15.40 -8.31
CA PRO A 645 -9.27 -14.09 -8.06
C PRO A 645 -8.20 -13.71 -9.09
N VAL A 646 -7.83 -14.61 -10.00
CA VAL A 646 -6.67 -14.44 -10.88
C VAL A 646 -7.08 -13.80 -12.20
N LEU A 647 -6.49 -12.64 -12.50
CA LEU A 647 -6.56 -12.02 -13.82
C LEU A 647 -5.68 -12.81 -14.79
N LEU A 648 -6.28 -13.19 -15.91
CA LEU A 648 -5.62 -13.90 -17.01
C LEU A 648 -5.23 -12.89 -18.08
N ALA A 649 -3.94 -12.84 -18.41
CA ALA A 649 -3.40 -12.02 -19.48
C ALA A 649 -3.30 -12.85 -20.76
N ALA A 650 -3.73 -12.29 -21.89
CA ALA A 650 -3.45 -12.87 -23.20
C ALA A 650 -1.95 -12.71 -23.49
N GLU A 651 -1.28 -13.79 -23.84
CA GLU A 651 0.12 -13.76 -24.25
C GLU A 651 0.24 -13.27 -25.69
N GLU A 652 1.10 -12.27 -25.89
CA GLU A 652 1.25 -11.58 -27.18
C GLU A 652 2.64 -11.82 -27.75
N SER A 653 2.74 -11.91 -29.07
CA SER A 653 4.03 -12.02 -29.76
C SER A 653 4.79 -10.69 -29.85
N GLY A 654 4.10 -9.57 -29.59
CA GLY A 654 4.65 -8.22 -29.72
C GLY A 654 3.69 -7.14 -29.23
N ALA A 655 4.14 -5.88 -29.35
CA ALA A 655 3.32 -4.71 -29.08
C ALA A 655 2.12 -4.62 -30.03
N ARG A 656 1.03 -4.02 -29.55
CA ARG A 656 -0.22 -3.87 -30.32
C ARG A 656 -0.70 -2.42 -30.31
N GLU A 657 -1.28 -1.99 -31.42
CA GLU A 657 -1.94 -0.68 -31.53
C GLU A 657 -3.40 -0.73 -31.09
N THR A 658 -4.01 -1.92 -31.12
CA THR A 658 -5.44 -2.14 -30.82
C THR A 658 -5.62 -3.23 -29.78
N TRP A 659 -6.69 -3.10 -28.98
CA TRP A 659 -7.13 -4.13 -28.03
C TRP A 659 -7.32 -5.48 -28.74
N ARG A 660 -6.98 -6.55 -28.04
CA ARG A 660 -7.11 -7.91 -28.56
C ARG A 660 -8.60 -8.25 -28.68
N HIS A 661 -9.09 -8.36 -29.92
CA HIS A 661 -10.50 -8.63 -30.22
C HIS A 661 -10.83 -10.13 -30.09
N LEU A 662 -11.73 -10.48 -29.16
CA LEU A 662 -12.15 -11.85 -28.82
C LEU A 662 -13.67 -11.90 -28.51
N PRO A 663 -14.54 -11.77 -29.53
CA PRO A 663 -15.97 -11.58 -29.34
C PRO A 663 -16.72 -12.83 -28.82
N LEU A 664 -16.09 -13.99 -28.85
CA LEU A 664 -16.68 -15.24 -28.36
C LEU A 664 -16.82 -15.26 -26.82
N LEU A 665 -16.05 -14.43 -26.11
CA LEU A 665 -16.04 -14.37 -24.65
C LEU A 665 -17.33 -13.78 -24.05
N ASP A 666 -18.14 -13.08 -24.83
CA ASP A 666 -19.36 -12.39 -24.34
C ASP A 666 -20.58 -13.33 -24.19
N ARG A 667 -20.56 -14.52 -24.81
CA ARG A 667 -21.78 -15.35 -24.94
C ARG A 667 -21.77 -16.62 -24.09
N GLN A 668 -20.64 -17.32 -24.02
CA GLN A 668 -20.49 -18.58 -23.27
C GLN A 668 -19.03 -18.77 -22.82
N LEU A 669 -18.60 -18.04 -21.77
CA LEU A 669 -17.21 -18.06 -21.27
C LEU A 669 -16.67 -19.48 -21.06
N ASP A 670 -17.36 -20.26 -20.22
CA ASP A 670 -16.93 -21.62 -19.84
C ASP A 670 -16.91 -22.60 -21.03
N ALA A 671 -17.73 -22.37 -22.06
CA ALA A 671 -17.76 -23.23 -23.25
C ALA A 671 -16.72 -22.82 -24.31
N THR A 672 -16.25 -21.56 -24.25
CA THR A 672 -15.33 -20.98 -25.24
C THR A 672 -13.86 -21.16 -24.83
N ILE A 673 -13.60 -21.14 -23.52
CA ILE A 673 -12.25 -21.22 -22.97
C ILE A 673 -11.90 -22.69 -22.71
N ALA A 674 -10.83 -23.18 -23.31
CA ALA A 674 -10.26 -24.50 -23.04
C ALA A 674 -8.92 -24.36 -22.31
N GLY A 675 -8.50 -25.41 -21.59
CA GLY A 675 -7.24 -25.41 -20.85
C GLY A 675 -7.28 -26.26 -19.59
N ASP A 676 -6.29 -26.05 -18.73
CA ASP A 676 -6.13 -26.80 -17.48
C ASP A 676 -6.13 -25.85 -16.26
N PRO A 677 -7.22 -25.86 -15.46
CA PRO A 677 -7.30 -25.11 -14.21
C PRO A 677 -6.14 -25.36 -13.24
N ALA A 678 -5.55 -26.56 -13.23
CA ALA A 678 -4.45 -26.91 -12.33
C ALA A 678 -3.11 -26.22 -12.69
N THR A 679 -3.03 -25.64 -13.90
CA THR A 679 -1.88 -24.84 -14.36
C THR A 679 -2.25 -23.38 -14.60
N LEU A 680 -3.53 -23.04 -14.51
CA LEU A 680 -4.10 -21.75 -14.91
C LEU A 680 -3.70 -21.33 -16.34
N ARG A 681 -3.44 -22.31 -17.21
CA ARG A 681 -3.16 -22.08 -18.63
C ARG A 681 -4.38 -22.41 -19.45
N PHE A 682 -4.85 -21.41 -20.18
CA PHE A 682 -6.08 -21.49 -20.97
C PHE A 682 -5.85 -20.93 -22.37
N HIS A 683 -6.78 -21.18 -23.27
CA HIS A 683 -6.74 -20.61 -24.61
C HIS A 683 -8.13 -20.39 -25.19
N VAL A 684 -8.21 -19.42 -26.12
CA VAL A 684 -9.37 -19.15 -26.96
C VAL A 684 -8.88 -19.11 -28.41
N GLY A 685 -9.21 -20.16 -29.18
CA GLY A 685 -8.55 -20.40 -30.46
C GLY A 685 -7.04 -20.50 -30.27
N ASP A 686 -6.29 -19.65 -30.98
CA ASP A 686 -4.82 -19.61 -30.93
C ASP A 686 -4.26 -18.70 -29.81
N VAL A 687 -5.11 -17.93 -29.12
CA VAL A 687 -4.67 -16.99 -28.08
C VAL A 687 -4.50 -17.71 -26.75
N GLN A 688 -3.28 -17.72 -26.23
CA GLN A 688 -2.95 -18.30 -24.93
C GLN A 688 -3.19 -17.30 -23.80
N PHE A 689 -3.62 -17.82 -22.66
CA PHE A 689 -3.87 -17.07 -21.42
C PHE A 689 -3.10 -17.69 -20.26
N ALA A 690 -2.48 -16.82 -19.47
CA ALA A 690 -1.75 -17.18 -18.25
C ALA A 690 -2.07 -16.20 -17.13
N PRO A 691 -1.83 -16.55 -15.85
CA PRO A 691 -1.92 -15.61 -14.74
C PRO A 691 -1.02 -14.41 -14.98
N PHE A 692 -1.52 -13.20 -14.78
CA PHE A 692 -0.74 -12.00 -15.06
C PHE A 692 0.55 -11.89 -14.22
N TYR A 693 0.55 -12.49 -13.02
CA TYR A 693 1.74 -12.57 -12.18
C TYR A 693 2.80 -13.57 -12.69
N GLU A 694 2.49 -14.39 -13.69
CA GLU A 694 3.44 -15.29 -14.37
C GLU A 694 3.74 -14.87 -15.82
N THR A 695 3.16 -13.75 -16.29
CA THR A 695 3.38 -13.26 -17.66
C THR A 695 4.52 -12.23 -17.69
N TYR A 696 5.66 -12.56 -18.30
CA TYR A 696 6.83 -11.66 -18.40
C TYR A 696 7.08 -11.11 -19.82
N GLY A 697 6.45 -11.73 -20.82
CA GLY A 697 6.47 -11.29 -22.22
C GLY A 697 5.51 -10.13 -22.52
N PHE A 698 5.27 -9.92 -23.82
CA PHE A 698 4.21 -9.02 -24.26
C PHE A 698 2.84 -9.60 -23.88
N HIS A 699 1.90 -8.74 -23.47
CA HIS A 699 0.61 -9.19 -22.97
C HIS A 699 -0.52 -8.18 -23.19
N SER A 700 -1.76 -8.68 -23.18
CA SER A 700 -2.97 -7.87 -23.13
C SER A 700 -3.83 -8.29 -21.94
N VAL A 701 -4.04 -7.39 -20.98
CA VAL A 701 -4.88 -7.62 -19.77
C VAL A 701 -6.33 -7.13 -19.94
N TYR A 702 -6.56 -6.22 -20.90
CA TYR A 702 -7.88 -5.84 -21.35
C TYR A 702 -8.04 -6.28 -22.80
N LEU A 703 -9.21 -6.84 -23.08
CA LEU A 703 -9.60 -7.44 -24.35
C LEU A 703 -10.82 -6.71 -24.87
N ASP A 704 -10.95 -6.62 -26.18
CA ASP A 704 -12.22 -6.22 -26.80
C ASP A 704 -13.09 -7.47 -26.99
N VAL A 705 -14.04 -7.67 -26.09
CA VAL A 705 -14.93 -8.85 -26.09
C VAL A 705 -16.15 -8.68 -27.01
N GLY A 706 -16.19 -7.63 -27.83
CA GLY A 706 -17.35 -7.31 -28.67
C GLY A 706 -18.55 -6.80 -27.85
N ARG A 707 -19.64 -6.42 -28.53
CA ARG A 707 -20.91 -6.05 -27.87
C ARG A 707 -21.95 -7.14 -28.11
N SER A 708 -22.61 -7.62 -27.07
CA SER A 708 -24.01 -8.02 -27.17
C SER A 708 -24.83 -6.76 -27.39
N HIS A 709 -25.60 -6.71 -28.48
CA HIS A 709 -26.55 -5.64 -28.76
C HIS A 709 -27.66 -5.56 -27.73
#